data_AF-A0A8H8J8K0-F1
#
_entry.id   AF-A0A8H8J8K0-F1
#
_cell.length_a   1.000
_cell.length_b   1.000
_cell.length_c   1.000
_cell.angle_alpha   90.00
_cell.angle_beta   90.00
_cell.angle_gamma   90.00
#
_symmetry.space_group_name_H-M   'P 1'
#
loop_
_entity.id
_entity.type
_entity.pdbx_description
1 polymer ?
#
loop_
_entity_poly.entity_id
_entity_poly.type
_entity_poly.pdbx_seq_one_letter_code
_entity_poly.pdbx_strand_id
1 'polypeptide(L)'
;MRPGRRVAQLLNVAFDMAQWECLGSVINGCTLCIRGSDWKKVMSSVDIVIATPSVMQLYDPADYPNIKFVATAGEPCPKPLADRLAAAGVAYYNSCGPTEVTIVNTMTPLPHSVGDEMNIGKPLPNNTVYVLDEEMRPLPIGETGIMWGGGDCAARGYIGLPELTAKKFKRDPFLNDGRLMFNTGDLGKWREDGSLIHLGRADDQVKIKGFRVELDGVSASLEAAEGVTTACALLIGKELVGFVHPNTVDIEKVQEACAKVQPYYARPTRYIKLVIVPKTPNGKIDKRALRALAEAPVPVVVTTTSDSAEAPNTVTDIQTPTSNLKFTPSVATTTKPVKAAISNRLSAASVDIGTMWTRLQEGQAPPPLPQVTNESFRPFIEETDSITSSPKQSHKPISSATSRSTLRQDEINSKYDDSKETPNDLVVALPGLPSGGVVTVAAAEKGGNVWEGYLDDELPDKKEPKVVRNLRHIIFSLYRRLFGVVFIVNMSIFIHALAKGGLPANRIGTVVIGNVCGAVLMRQDYVLNLIFNIACAVPRSWPLAIRRIAGRVYHHGGAHSGCAISAIVWLVYFTVEVTRDVVRRGGALIATTVITYVVLALLLAMVWFAYPKRRSTAHDNFERTHRFFGWAATALVWVLVVLLTNDYKQPGESLAHALRHNASFWMICIITLSIVSSWARLRKVNVRSVVLSNHAIRLYFDYANPKTGHFVRISKSPLMEWHSFATIQEPGVPGFSLVVSRAGDWTGHTIENPPTKLWVRGVPTYGVLRIVPLFRRMVIVATGSGIGPCAPAIFEKRTPMRLLWTSPDVRKTFGNELVDKLLEASPDAVIYDTRKHGKPDMVKLTLRLVREFDAEAVAIISNQKLTEKVVYGMMSRGIPAFGAIWDS
;
A
#
# COMPACT_ATOMS: atom_id res chain seq x y z
N MET A 1 -9.02 -30.37 -17.26
CA MET A 1 -9.95 -29.68 -16.34
C MET A 1 -11.36 -30.21 -16.58
N ARG A 2 -12.10 -30.60 -15.54
CA ARG A 2 -13.47 -31.17 -15.64
C ARG A 2 -14.21 -31.07 -14.29
N PRO A 3 -15.54 -31.28 -14.23
CA PRO A 3 -16.28 -31.30 -12.98
C PRO A 3 -15.68 -32.23 -11.92
N GLY A 4 -15.72 -31.79 -10.67
CA GLY A 4 -15.14 -32.52 -9.53
C GLY A 4 -13.63 -32.36 -9.34
N ARG A 5 -12.93 -31.62 -10.22
CA ARG A 5 -11.51 -31.24 -10.02
C ARG A 5 -11.38 -29.87 -9.38
N ARG A 6 -10.35 -29.73 -8.55
CA ARG A 6 -10.01 -28.51 -7.84
C ARG A 6 -8.75 -27.89 -8.45
N VAL A 7 -8.85 -26.66 -8.91
CA VAL A 7 -7.75 -25.91 -9.55
C VAL A 7 -7.27 -24.82 -8.60
N ALA A 8 -5.96 -24.69 -8.41
CA ALA A 8 -5.43 -23.59 -7.63
C ALA A 8 -5.43 -22.27 -8.42
N GLN A 9 -5.86 -21.19 -7.78
CA GLN A 9 -5.61 -19.83 -8.24
C GLN A 9 -4.36 -19.31 -7.50
N LEU A 10 -3.19 -19.39 -8.14
CA LEU A 10 -1.90 -19.05 -7.53
C LEU A 10 -1.29 -17.79 -8.13
N LEU A 11 -1.39 -17.62 -9.44
CA LEU A 11 -0.74 -16.53 -10.13
C LEU A 11 -1.40 -15.19 -9.78
N ASN A 12 -0.65 -14.09 -9.88
CA ASN A 12 -1.26 -12.77 -9.72
C ASN A 12 -2.20 -12.53 -10.91
N VAL A 13 -3.42 -12.03 -10.67
CA VAL A 13 -4.44 -11.77 -11.71
C VAL A 13 -3.99 -10.82 -12.83
N ALA A 14 -2.91 -10.07 -12.61
CA ALA A 14 -2.26 -9.26 -13.62
C ALA A 14 -1.47 -10.07 -14.68
N PHE A 15 -1.17 -11.35 -14.42
CA PHE A 15 -0.64 -12.27 -15.42
C PHE A 15 -1.77 -12.91 -16.20
N ASP A 16 -1.63 -12.93 -17.52
CA ASP A 16 -2.52 -13.61 -18.45
C ASP A 16 -2.72 -15.10 -18.08
N MET A 17 -1.69 -15.79 -17.62
CA MET A 17 -1.76 -17.19 -17.16
C MET A 17 -2.66 -17.41 -15.93
N ALA A 18 -2.90 -16.37 -15.11
CA ALA A 18 -3.93 -16.46 -14.06
C ALA A 18 -5.34 -16.58 -14.63
N GLN A 19 -5.58 -16.13 -15.87
CA GLN A 19 -6.85 -16.34 -16.56
C GLN A 19 -7.02 -17.80 -16.98
N TRP A 20 -5.94 -18.55 -17.21
CA TRP A 20 -6.03 -19.99 -17.42
C TRP A 20 -6.49 -20.72 -16.16
N GLU A 21 -5.97 -20.34 -14.99
CA GLU A 21 -6.48 -20.83 -13.69
C GLU A 21 -7.96 -20.51 -13.52
N CYS A 22 -8.34 -19.23 -13.69
CA CYS A 22 -9.68 -18.73 -13.41
C CYS A 22 -10.72 -19.19 -14.44
N LEU A 23 -10.57 -18.76 -15.69
CA LEU A 23 -11.54 -19.01 -16.75
C LEU A 23 -11.52 -20.48 -17.18
N GLY A 24 -10.33 -21.07 -17.27
CA GLY A 24 -10.18 -22.50 -17.56
C GLY A 24 -10.90 -23.37 -16.52
N SER A 25 -10.83 -23.00 -15.23
CA SER A 25 -11.58 -23.68 -14.18
C SER A 25 -13.09 -23.51 -14.35
N VAL A 26 -13.57 -22.26 -14.46
CA VAL A 26 -15.02 -21.96 -14.43
C VAL A 26 -15.75 -22.50 -15.66
N ILE A 27 -15.17 -22.38 -16.86
CA ILE A 27 -15.80 -22.83 -18.12
C ILE A 27 -15.87 -24.38 -18.19
N ASN A 28 -14.97 -25.09 -17.51
CA ASN A 28 -14.92 -26.56 -17.49
C ASN A 28 -15.56 -27.17 -16.23
N GLY A 29 -16.29 -26.38 -15.43
CA GLY A 29 -17.00 -26.85 -14.24
C GLY A 29 -16.11 -27.28 -13.06
N CYS A 30 -14.85 -26.86 -13.04
CA CYS A 30 -13.94 -27.13 -11.91
C CYS A 30 -14.24 -26.20 -10.71
N THR A 31 -13.82 -26.61 -9.52
CA THR A 31 -13.80 -25.72 -8.34
C THR A 31 -12.50 -24.92 -8.31
N LEU A 32 -12.60 -23.60 -8.46
CA LEU A 32 -11.46 -22.69 -8.32
C LEU A 32 -11.15 -22.44 -6.83
N CYS A 33 -9.95 -22.82 -6.38
CA CYS A 33 -9.50 -22.67 -5.00
C CYS A 33 -8.56 -21.46 -4.91
N ILE A 34 -9.06 -20.36 -4.35
CA ILE A 34 -8.31 -19.09 -4.26
C ILE A 34 -7.22 -19.18 -3.20
N ARG A 35 -5.98 -18.82 -3.54
CA ARG A 35 -4.92 -18.73 -2.53
C ARG A 35 -5.23 -17.58 -1.55
N GLY A 36 -5.29 -17.91 -0.27
CA GLY A 36 -5.27 -16.92 0.80
C GLY A 36 -3.84 -16.40 1.03
N SER A 37 -3.58 -15.89 2.25
CA SER A 37 -2.21 -15.57 2.68
C SER A 37 -1.33 -16.81 2.90
N ASP A 38 -1.95 -17.99 3.01
CA ASP A 38 -1.28 -19.27 3.21
C ASP A 38 -1.38 -20.11 1.93
N TRP A 39 -0.24 -20.23 1.23
CA TRP A 39 -0.14 -20.96 -0.02
C TRP A 39 -0.13 -22.48 0.18
N LYS A 40 0.39 -22.98 1.31
CA LYS A 40 0.48 -24.42 1.57
C LYS A 40 -0.91 -25.03 1.72
N LYS A 41 -1.80 -24.29 2.40
CA LYS A 41 -3.19 -24.73 2.63
C LYS A 41 -4.00 -24.88 1.34
N VAL A 42 -3.79 -24.01 0.34
CA VAL A 42 -4.49 -24.17 -0.95
C VAL A 42 -3.90 -25.34 -1.74
N MET A 43 -2.57 -25.47 -1.75
CA MET A 43 -1.86 -26.54 -2.45
C MET A 43 -2.24 -27.94 -1.94
N SER A 44 -2.47 -28.09 -0.63
CA SER A 44 -2.92 -29.36 -0.03
C SER A 44 -4.39 -29.72 -0.33
N SER A 45 -5.11 -28.89 -1.09
CA SER A 45 -6.54 -29.05 -1.33
C SER A 45 -6.93 -29.17 -2.81
N VAL A 46 -5.96 -29.17 -3.72
CA VAL A 46 -6.19 -29.07 -5.18
C VAL A 46 -5.67 -30.27 -5.96
N ASP A 47 -6.24 -30.54 -7.12
CA ASP A 47 -5.78 -31.59 -8.04
C ASP A 47 -4.82 -31.05 -9.11
N ILE A 48 -5.02 -29.78 -9.49
CA ILE A 48 -4.41 -29.15 -10.67
C ILE A 48 -3.70 -27.86 -10.27
N VAL A 49 -2.44 -27.73 -10.67
CA VAL A 49 -1.63 -26.52 -10.48
C VAL A 49 -1.09 -26.05 -11.83
N ILE A 50 -1.26 -24.76 -12.11
CA ILE A 50 -0.65 -24.07 -13.25
C ILE A 50 0.26 -22.99 -12.68
N ALA A 51 1.54 -22.99 -13.04
CA ALA A 51 2.50 -22.02 -12.52
C ALA A 51 3.74 -21.90 -13.41
N THR A 52 4.67 -21.01 -13.08
CA THR A 52 5.98 -20.99 -13.74
C THR A 52 6.90 -22.09 -13.21
N PRO A 53 7.91 -22.54 -13.96
CA PRO A 53 8.92 -23.48 -13.47
C PRO A 53 9.58 -23.01 -12.17
N SER A 54 9.90 -21.72 -12.04
CA SER A 54 10.47 -21.15 -10.81
C SER A 54 9.58 -21.33 -9.58
N VAL A 55 8.26 -21.21 -9.74
CA VAL A 55 7.30 -21.45 -8.63
C VAL A 55 7.27 -22.94 -8.29
N MET A 56 7.27 -23.80 -9.29
CA MET A 56 7.25 -25.26 -9.08
C MET A 56 8.56 -25.82 -8.52
N GLN A 57 9.69 -25.08 -8.58
CA GLN A 57 10.93 -25.50 -7.92
C GLN A 57 10.85 -25.41 -6.39
N LEU A 58 9.98 -24.55 -5.86
CA LEU A 58 9.77 -24.37 -4.41
C LEU A 58 8.87 -25.48 -3.82
N TYR A 59 8.37 -26.38 -4.66
CA TYR A 59 7.43 -27.42 -4.34
C TYR A 59 8.12 -28.78 -4.28
N ASP A 60 7.93 -29.48 -3.16
CA ASP A 60 8.23 -30.91 -3.07
C ASP A 60 6.94 -31.71 -3.33
N PRO A 61 6.91 -32.59 -4.35
CA PRO A 61 5.78 -33.47 -4.59
C PRO A 61 5.33 -34.30 -3.39
N ALA A 62 6.25 -34.68 -2.51
CA ALA A 62 5.94 -35.48 -1.33
C ALA A 62 5.00 -34.77 -0.34
N ASP A 63 5.08 -33.44 -0.28
CA ASP A 63 4.27 -32.63 0.65
C ASP A 63 2.80 -32.51 0.22
N TYR A 64 2.48 -32.79 -1.06
CA TYR A 64 1.17 -32.53 -1.64
C TYR A 64 0.69 -33.68 -2.55
N PRO A 65 0.47 -34.88 -1.99
CA PRO A 65 0.12 -36.08 -2.76
C PRO A 65 -1.22 -35.97 -3.50
N ASN A 66 -2.05 -34.98 -3.16
CA ASN A 66 -3.32 -34.66 -3.81
C ASN A 66 -3.15 -34.07 -5.21
N ILE A 67 -2.02 -33.42 -5.53
CA ILE A 67 -1.80 -32.81 -6.84
C ILE A 67 -1.49 -33.91 -7.86
N LYS A 68 -2.30 -33.97 -8.92
CA LYS A 68 -2.20 -34.99 -9.98
C LYS A 68 -1.76 -34.42 -11.32
N PHE A 69 -1.99 -33.13 -11.55
CA PHE A 69 -1.68 -32.46 -12.81
C PHE A 69 -0.94 -31.16 -12.56
N VAL A 70 0.18 -30.97 -13.25
CA VAL A 70 0.93 -29.73 -13.25
C VAL A 70 1.16 -29.28 -14.68
N ALA A 71 0.88 -28.02 -14.98
CA ALA A 71 1.31 -27.40 -16.23
C ALA A 71 2.20 -26.20 -15.93
N THR A 72 3.29 -26.05 -16.68
CA THR A 72 4.13 -24.86 -16.57
C THR A 72 4.37 -24.16 -17.89
N ALA A 73 4.36 -22.83 -17.84
CA ALA A 73 4.71 -21.95 -18.93
C ALA A 73 5.42 -20.70 -18.39
N GLY A 74 5.82 -19.81 -19.29
CA GLY A 74 6.36 -18.50 -18.91
C GLY A 74 7.88 -18.49 -18.73
N GLU A 75 8.55 -19.63 -18.60
CA GLU A 75 10.03 -19.76 -18.61
C GLU A 75 10.44 -21.11 -19.22
N PRO A 76 11.68 -21.26 -19.72
CA PRO A 76 12.22 -22.59 -20.03
C PRO A 76 12.21 -23.46 -18.77
N CYS A 77 11.54 -24.62 -18.84
CA CYS A 77 11.51 -25.56 -17.73
C CYS A 77 12.79 -26.41 -17.69
N PRO A 78 13.52 -26.46 -16.55
CA PRO A 78 14.64 -27.38 -16.40
C PRO A 78 14.18 -28.84 -16.41
N LYS A 79 14.84 -29.68 -17.21
CA LYS A 79 14.58 -31.13 -17.25
C LYS A 79 14.52 -31.81 -15.87
N PRO A 80 15.43 -31.52 -14.91
CA PRO A 80 15.37 -32.15 -13.58
C PRO A 80 14.08 -31.83 -12.79
N LEU A 81 13.41 -30.71 -13.07
CA LEU A 81 12.13 -30.39 -12.43
C LEU A 81 11.01 -31.25 -13.04
N ALA A 82 10.96 -31.34 -14.36
CA ALA A 82 9.96 -32.15 -15.07
C ALA A 82 10.09 -33.64 -14.71
N ASP A 83 11.32 -34.17 -14.70
CA ASP A 83 11.60 -35.55 -14.32
C ASP A 83 11.18 -35.83 -12.87
N ARG A 84 11.44 -34.90 -11.94
CA ARG A 84 11.05 -35.06 -10.53
C ARG A 84 9.53 -35.10 -10.35
N LEU A 85 8.79 -34.23 -11.05
CA LEU A 85 7.33 -34.22 -11.01
C LEU A 85 6.75 -35.51 -11.60
N ALA A 86 7.27 -35.95 -12.75
CA ALA A 86 6.85 -37.19 -13.39
C ALA A 86 7.15 -38.43 -12.52
N ALA A 87 8.35 -38.49 -11.91
CA ALA A 87 8.74 -39.58 -11.00
C ALA A 87 7.85 -39.67 -9.75
N ALA A 88 7.30 -38.53 -9.30
CA ALA A 88 6.33 -38.49 -8.21
C ALA A 88 4.89 -38.87 -8.63
N GLY A 89 4.68 -39.31 -9.87
CA GLY A 89 3.37 -39.69 -10.40
C GLY A 89 2.47 -38.50 -10.76
N VAL A 90 3.05 -37.30 -10.93
CA VAL A 90 2.32 -36.12 -11.40
C VAL A 90 2.34 -36.09 -12.93
N ALA A 91 1.17 -35.94 -13.55
CA ALA A 91 1.06 -35.68 -14.98
C ALA A 91 1.52 -34.25 -15.29
N TYR A 92 2.78 -34.10 -15.67
CA TYR A 92 3.41 -32.82 -15.96
C TYR A 92 3.34 -32.44 -17.45
N TYR A 93 2.89 -31.23 -17.75
CA TYR A 93 2.78 -30.68 -19.10
C TYR A 93 3.64 -29.42 -19.21
N ASN A 94 4.46 -29.34 -20.27
CA ASN A 94 5.22 -28.15 -20.58
C ASN A 94 4.49 -27.34 -21.67
N SER A 95 4.44 -26.03 -21.51
CA SER A 95 3.77 -25.15 -22.47
C SER A 95 4.52 -23.84 -22.69
N CYS A 96 4.22 -23.19 -23.82
CA CYS A 96 4.81 -21.91 -24.19
C CYS A 96 3.80 -21.04 -24.93
N GLY A 97 3.76 -19.76 -24.59
CA GLY A 97 2.96 -18.75 -25.29
C GLY A 97 3.31 -17.35 -24.79
N PRO A 98 3.43 -16.36 -25.70
CA PRO A 98 3.40 -14.97 -25.31
C PRO A 98 1.94 -14.48 -25.09
N THR A 99 1.80 -13.36 -24.38
CA THR A 99 0.50 -12.71 -24.13
C THR A 99 -0.25 -12.36 -25.40
N GLU A 100 0.51 -12.05 -26.46
CA GLU A 100 0.02 -11.64 -27.77
C GLU A 100 -0.67 -12.76 -28.57
N VAL A 101 -0.64 -14.00 -28.10
CA VAL A 101 -1.33 -15.16 -28.71
C VAL A 101 -2.17 -15.94 -27.69
N THR A 102 -2.84 -15.22 -26.79
CA THR A 102 -3.81 -15.75 -25.80
C THR A 102 -3.22 -16.82 -24.87
N ILE A 103 -2.29 -16.39 -24.01
CA ILE A 103 -1.73 -17.14 -22.88
C ILE A 103 -0.79 -18.30 -23.30
N VAL A 104 -1.30 -19.30 -24.00
CA VAL A 104 -0.56 -20.50 -24.39
C VAL A 104 -0.74 -20.75 -25.88
N ASN A 105 0.39 -20.80 -26.60
CA ASN A 105 0.43 -21.08 -28.03
C ASN A 105 0.65 -22.58 -28.30
N THR A 106 1.52 -23.20 -27.50
CA THR A 106 1.99 -24.58 -27.67
C THR A 106 2.00 -25.32 -26.33
N MET A 107 1.69 -26.62 -26.36
CA MET A 107 1.76 -27.48 -25.18
C MET A 107 2.08 -28.92 -25.57
N THR A 108 2.74 -29.66 -24.67
CA THR A 108 2.97 -31.10 -24.87
C THR A 108 1.63 -31.85 -24.90
N PRO A 109 1.38 -32.72 -25.90
CA PRO A 109 0.10 -33.42 -26.03
C PRO A 109 -0.07 -34.53 -25.00
N LEU A 110 1.04 -35.05 -24.47
CA LEU A 110 1.09 -36.06 -23.42
C LEU A 110 1.90 -35.53 -22.22
N PRO A 111 1.69 -36.09 -21.01
CA PRO A 111 2.56 -35.83 -19.88
C PRO A 111 4.01 -36.21 -20.19
N HIS A 112 4.95 -35.45 -19.66
CA HIS A 112 6.39 -35.75 -19.72
C HIS A 112 6.71 -37.06 -19.03
N SER A 113 7.55 -37.89 -19.65
CA SER A 113 8.11 -39.10 -19.00
C SER A 113 9.54 -38.85 -18.52
N VAL A 114 9.91 -39.50 -17.42
CA VAL A 114 11.26 -39.39 -16.87
C VAL A 114 12.28 -39.79 -17.93
N GLY A 115 13.24 -38.92 -18.20
CA GLY A 115 14.27 -39.16 -19.23
C GLY A 115 14.00 -38.50 -20.58
N ASP A 116 12.77 -38.07 -20.86
CA ASP A 116 12.43 -37.41 -22.14
C ASP A 116 13.17 -36.08 -22.33
N GLU A 117 13.44 -35.73 -23.58
CA GLU A 117 13.94 -34.40 -23.94
C GLU A 117 12.87 -33.32 -23.77
N MET A 118 13.27 -32.18 -23.22
CA MET A 118 12.37 -31.05 -23.03
C MET A 118 11.98 -30.41 -24.37
N ASN A 119 10.68 -30.19 -24.55
CA ASN A 119 10.10 -29.50 -25.69
C ASN A 119 8.87 -28.70 -25.22
N ILE A 120 8.38 -27.78 -26.05
CA ILE A 120 7.18 -26.97 -25.77
C ILE A 120 5.93 -27.53 -26.46
N GLY A 121 6.05 -28.71 -27.08
CA GLY A 121 4.95 -29.46 -27.65
C GLY A 121 4.47 -28.92 -29.00
N LYS A 122 3.16 -29.02 -29.24
CA LYS A 122 2.52 -28.70 -30.52
C LYS A 122 1.57 -27.51 -30.39
N PRO A 123 1.22 -26.83 -31.49
CA PRO A 123 0.20 -25.78 -31.47
C PRO A 123 -1.12 -26.26 -30.86
N LEU A 124 -1.73 -25.43 -30.01
CA LEU A 124 -3.06 -25.69 -29.46
C LEU A 124 -4.16 -25.47 -30.53
N PRO A 125 -5.39 -26.00 -30.33
CA PRO A 125 -6.50 -25.73 -31.23
C PRO A 125 -6.68 -24.23 -31.51
N ASN A 126 -6.97 -23.90 -32.76
CA ASN A 126 -7.15 -22.53 -33.26
C ASN A 126 -5.90 -21.61 -33.21
N ASN A 127 -4.73 -22.14 -32.82
CA ASN A 127 -3.44 -21.46 -32.98
C ASN A 127 -2.70 -21.99 -34.21
N THR A 128 -2.01 -21.10 -34.92
CA THR A 128 -1.00 -21.48 -35.93
C THR A 128 0.39 -21.12 -35.41
N VAL A 129 1.38 -21.95 -35.73
CA VAL A 129 2.78 -21.66 -35.41
C VAL A 129 3.64 -21.91 -36.64
N TYR A 130 4.51 -20.95 -36.94
CA TYR A 130 5.50 -21.05 -38.01
C TYR A 130 6.91 -20.85 -37.44
N VAL A 131 7.90 -21.47 -38.06
CA VAL A 131 9.32 -21.19 -37.83
C VAL A 131 9.85 -20.65 -39.14
N LEU A 132 10.20 -19.36 -39.16
CA LEU A 132 10.51 -18.61 -40.38
C LEU A 132 11.96 -18.09 -40.37
N ASP A 133 12.53 -17.93 -41.57
CA ASP A 133 13.78 -17.20 -41.81
C ASP A 133 13.58 -15.67 -41.86
N GLU A 134 14.66 -14.93 -42.14
CA GLU A 134 14.63 -13.45 -42.21
C GLU A 134 13.78 -12.93 -43.37
N GLU A 135 13.64 -13.72 -44.44
CA GLU A 135 12.80 -13.43 -45.61
C GLU A 135 11.34 -13.90 -45.45
N MET A 136 10.93 -14.34 -44.25
CA MET A 136 9.58 -14.83 -43.94
C MET A 136 9.20 -16.15 -44.63
N ARG A 137 10.17 -16.98 -45.03
CA ARG A 137 9.94 -18.30 -45.60
C ARG A 137 9.94 -19.38 -44.52
N PRO A 138 9.05 -20.38 -44.58
CA PRO A 138 9.06 -21.50 -43.63
C PRO A 138 10.34 -22.33 -43.72
N LEU A 139 10.93 -22.62 -42.56
CA LEU A 139 12.12 -23.46 -42.46
C LEU A 139 11.77 -24.96 -42.37
N PRO A 140 12.62 -25.85 -42.92
CA PRO A 140 12.49 -27.30 -42.76
C PRO A 140 12.55 -27.78 -41.29
N ILE A 141 12.14 -29.03 -41.07
CA ILE A 141 12.28 -29.70 -39.76
C ILE A 141 13.77 -29.72 -39.34
N GLY A 142 14.04 -29.41 -38.07
CA GLY A 142 15.38 -29.39 -37.50
C GLY A 142 16.13 -28.06 -37.66
N GLU A 143 15.70 -27.18 -38.56
CA GLU A 143 16.31 -25.86 -38.76
C GLU A 143 15.79 -24.82 -37.77
N THR A 144 16.68 -23.92 -37.36
CA THR A 144 16.39 -22.89 -36.37
C THR A 144 15.95 -21.60 -37.04
N GLY A 145 14.79 -21.09 -36.64
CA GLY A 145 14.30 -19.79 -37.08
C GLY A 145 13.49 -19.08 -36.01
N ILE A 146 12.90 -17.95 -36.39
CA ILE A 146 12.03 -17.18 -35.51
C ILE A 146 10.64 -17.79 -35.51
N MET A 147 10.09 -18.02 -34.32
CA MET A 147 8.74 -18.50 -34.13
C MET A 147 7.72 -17.38 -34.35
N TRP A 148 6.68 -17.65 -35.14
CA TRP A 148 5.52 -16.79 -35.32
C TRP A 148 4.28 -17.52 -34.83
N GLY A 149 3.39 -16.81 -34.15
CA GLY A 149 2.13 -17.36 -33.64
C GLY A 149 0.92 -16.63 -34.23
N GLY A 150 -0.06 -17.34 -34.76
CA GLY A 150 -1.24 -16.79 -35.42
C GLY A 150 -2.52 -17.56 -35.09
N GLY A 151 -3.51 -17.46 -35.98
CA GLY A 151 -4.83 -18.08 -35.80
C GLY A 151 -5.82 -17.20 -35.04
N ASP A 152 -6.91 -17.78 -34.53
CA ASP A 152 -7.97 -17.04 -33.81
C ASP A 152 -7.49 -16.46 -32.47
N CYS A 153 -6.40 -17.02 -31.95
CA CYS A 153 -5.84 -16.66 -30.66
C CYS A 153 -4.86 -15.48 -30.73
N ALA A 154 -4.54 -14.96 -31.92
CA ALA A 154 -3.72 -13.76 -32.06
C ALA A 154 -4.46 -12.52 -31.52
N ALA A 155 -3.77 -11.71 -30.72
CA ALA A 155 -4.31 -10.47 -30.19
C ALA A 155 -4.57 -9.46 -31.32
N ARG A 156 -5.49 -8.51 -31.07
CA ARG A 156 -5.77 -7.40 -31.99
C ARG A 156 -4.60 -6.41 -32.11
N GLY A 157 -3.67 -6.41 -31.15
CA GLY A 157 -2.54 -5.48 -31.07
C GLY A 157 -2.39 -4.83 -29.70
N TYR A 158 -1.48 -3.85 -29.63
CA TYR A 158 -1.17 -3.10 -28.40
C TYR A 158 -2.05 -1.85 -28.28
N ILE A 159 -2.66 -1.65 -27.11
CA ILE A 159 -3.54 -0.50 -26.83
C ILE A 159 -2.74 0.80 -26.92
N GLY A 160 -3.21 1.74 -27.75
CA GLY A 160 -2.60 3.06 -27.91
C GLY A 160 -1.25 3.07 -28.65
N LEU A 161 -0.82 1.93 -29.24
CA LEU A 161 0.49 1.77 -29.88
C LEU A 161 0.34 1.14 -31.30
N PRO A 162 -0.26 1.86 -32.26
CA PRO A 162 -0.51 1.33 -33.60
C PRO A 162 0.78 1.02 -34.38
N GLU A 163 1.84 1.81 -34.21
CA GLU A 163 3.12 1.60 -34.91
C GLU A 163 3.82 0.31 -34.44
N LEU A 164 3.87 0.09 -33.13
CA LEU A 164 4.43 -1.15 -32.56
C LEU A 164 3.59 -2.37 -32.96
N THR A 165 2.27 -2.20 -33.01
CA THR A 165 1.34 -3.24 -33.48
C THR A 165 1.66 -3.62 -34.92
N ALA A 166 1.76 -2.65 -35.84
CA ALA A 166 2.08 -2.92 -37.24
C ALA A 166 3.49 -3.55 -37.42
N LYS A 167 4.43 -3.23 -36.53
CA LYS A 167 5.78 -3.81 -36.56
C LYS A 167 5.79 -5.29 -36.13
N LYS A 168 5.02 -5.65 -35.10
CA LYS A 168 5.05 -6.98 -34.47
C LYS A 168 3.97 -7.94 -34.99
N PHE A 169 2.83 -7.42 -35.46
CA PHE A 169 1.74 -8.17 -36.05
C PHE A 169 1.70 -7.93 -37.55
N LYS A 170 1.80 -9.01 -38.32
CA LYS A 170 1.70 -8.98 -39.79
C LYS A 170 0.50 -9.79 -40.23
N ARG A 171 -0.02 -9.50 -41.42
CA ARG A 171 -0.96 -10.43 -42.08
C ARG A 171 -0.25 -11.76 -42.27
N ASP A 172 -0.95 -12.84 -41.95
CA ASP A 172 -0.46 -14.19 -42.13
C ASP A 172 -0.48 -14.51 -43.64
N PRO A 173 0.67 -14.66 -44.31
CA PRO A 173 0.72 -14.92 -45.75
C PRO A 173 0.35 -16.37 -46.09
N PHE A 174 0.28 -17.24 -45.08
CA PHE A 174 -0.05 -18.66 -45.25
C PHE A 174 -1.55 -18.92 -45.10
N LEU A 175 -2.30 -17.92 -44.64
CA LEU A 175 -3.75 -17.93 -44.52
C LEU A 175 -4.37 -16.91 -45.48
N ASN A 176 -5.27 -17.37 -46.36
CA ASN A 176 -5.95 -16.50 -47.33
C ASN A 176 -7.20 -15.79 -46.76
N ASP A 177 -7.27 -15.60 -45.44
CA ASP A 177 -8.44 -15.04 -44.74
C ASP A 177 -8.17 -13.69 -44.06
N GLY A 178 -6.95 -13.15 -44.21
CA GLY A 178 -6.57 -11.83 -43.71
C GLY A 178 -6.29 -11.77 -42.21
N ARG A 179 -6.20 -12.90 -41.51
CA ARG A 179 -5.80 -12.96 -40.10
C ARG A 179 -4.37 -12.44 -39.89
N LEU A 180 -4.09 -12.06 -38.65
CA LEU A 180 -2.77 -11.60 -38.23
C LEU A 180 -1.99 -12.74 -37.57
N MET A 181 -0.68 -12.72 -37.76
CA MET A 181 0.29 -13.48 -36.99
C MET A 181 1.26 -12.53 -36.27
N PHE A 182 1.70 -12.94 -35.09
CA PHE A 182 2.58 -12.21 -34.21
C PHE A 182 4.00 -12.77 -34.29
N ASN A 183 4.99 -11.89 -34.49
CA ASN A 183 6.39 -12.24 -34.35
C ASN A 183 6.72 -12.43 -32.86
N THR A 184 6.89 -13.67 -32.44
CA THR A 184 7.15 -13.94 -31.01
C THR A 184 8.51 -13.41 -30.59
N GLY A 185 9.52 -13.45 -31.46
CA GLY A 185 10.92 -13.22 -31.15
C GLY A 185 11.61 -14.42 -30.47
N ASP A 186 10.89 -15.54 -30.27
CA ASP A 186 11.47 -16.79 -29.78
C ASP A 186 12.16 -17.53 -30.94
N LEU A 187 13.35 -18.05 -30.67
CA LEU A 187 14.04 -18.96 -31.58
C LEU A 187 13.55 -20.38 -31.31
N GLY A 188 13.22 -21.10 -32.37
CA GLY A 188 12.77 -22.48 -32.25
C GLY A 188 13.02 -23.30 -33.50
N LYS A 189 12.84 -24.61 -33.36
CA LYS A 189 12.90 -25.58 -34.47
C LYS A 189 11.88 -26.68 -34.29
N TRP A 190 11.37 -27.19 -35.40
CA TRP A 190 10.52 -28.37 -35.42
C TRP A 190 11.33 -29.64 -35.22
N ARG A 191 10.74 -30.61 -34.52
CA ARG A 191 11.19 -32.00 -34.46
C ARG A 191 10.39 -32.84 -35.46
N GLU A 192 10.91 -34.01 -35.80
CA GLU A 192 10.25 -34.95 -36.72
C GLU A 192 8.88 -35.40 -36.23
N ASP A 193 8.68 -35.46 -34.92
CA ASP A 193 7.39 -35.80 -34.30
C ASP A 193 6.36 -34.64 -34.34
N GLY A 194 6.74 -33.49 -34.90
CA GLY A 194 5.94 -32.27 -34.99
C GLY A 194 5.85 -31.46 -33.69
N SER A 195 6.69 -31.75 -32.68
CA SER A 195 6.85 -30.89 -31.51
C SER A 195 7.92 -29.82 -31.71
N LEU A 196 7.87 -28.74 -30.94
CA LEU A 196 8.77 -27.60 -31.02
C LEU A 196 9.80 -27.61 -29.89
N ILE A 197 11.05 -27.30 -30.23
CA ILE A 197 12.10 -26.98 -29.27
C ILE A 197 12.26 -25.46 -29.22
N HIS A 198 12.19 -24.90 -28.01
CA HIS A 198 12.53 -23.50 -27.75
C HIS A 198 14.04 -23.37 -27.51
N LEU A 199 14.70 -22.50 -28.26
CA LEU A 199 16.15 -22.31 -28.26
C LEU A 199 16.59 -20.96 -27.68
N GLY A 200 15.65 -20.17 -27.16
CA GLY A 200 15.91 -18.85 -26.60
C GLY A 200 15.20 -17.74 -27.37
N ARG A 201 15.79 -16.54 -27.34
CA ARG A 201 15.24 -15.31 -27.94
C ARG A 201 16.19 -14.76 -28.99
N ALA A 202 15.64 -14.21 -30.05
CA ALA A 202 16.38 -13.44 -31.05
C ALA A 202 16.58 -11.97 -30.63
N ASP A 203 15.80 -11.48 -29.67
CA ASP A 203 15.87 -10.11 -29.14
C ASP A 203 16.35 -10.07 -27.68
N ASP A 204 16.55 -8.85 -27.17
CA ASP A 204 17.03 -8.58 -25.81
C ASP A 204 15.94 -8.73 -24.73
N GLN A 205 14.85 -9.42 -25.05
CA GLN A 205 13.81 -9.72 -24.09
C GLN A 205 14.28 -10.87 -23.20
N VAL A 206 14.24 -10.66 -21.88
CA VAL A 206 14.62 -11.69 -20.90
C VAL A 206 13.47 -12.01 -19.96
N LYS A 207 13.59 -13.16 -19.29
CA LYS A 207 12.66 -13.58 -18.24
C LYS A 207 13.40 -13.59 -16.92
N ILE A 208 13.00 -12.71 -16.00
CA ILE A 208 13.60 -12.59 -14.67
C ILE A 208 12.54 -13.00 -13.66
N LYS A 209 12.74 -14.12 -12.95
CA LYS A 209 11.80 -14.65 -11.94
C LYS A 209 10.38 -14.88 -12.48
N GLY A 210 10.24 -15.28 -13.74
CA GLY A 210 8.97 -15.50 -14.43
C GLY A 210 8.36 -14.26 -15.07
N PHE A 211 8.97 -13.08 -14.88
CA PHE A 211 8.49 -11.83 -15.46
C PHE A 211 9.19 -11.55 -16.79
N ARG A 212 8.41 -11.21 -17.82
CA ARG A 212 8.93 -10.67 -19.08
C ARG A 212 9.51 -9.28 -18.84
N VAL A 213 10.78 -9.10 -19.21
CA VAL A 213 11.52 -7.84 -19.07
C VAL A 213 12.19 -7.52 -20.41
N GLU A 214 11.88 -6.35 -20.95
CA GLU A 214 12.56 -5.80 -22.13
C GLU A 214 13.82 -5.05 -21.68
N LEU A 215 15.02 -5.58 -21.96
CA LEU A 215 16.27 -4.95 -21.50
C LEU A 215 16.48 -3.55 -22.09
N ASP A 216 15.93 -3.26 -23.27
CA ASP A 216 15.97 -1.92 -23.86
C ASP A 216 15.14 -0.92 -23.03
N GLY A 217 14.00 -1.35 -22.51
CA GLY A 217 13.21 -0.53 -21.58
C GLY A 217 13.97 -0.26 -20.28
N VAL A 218 14.71 -1.26 -19.78
CA VAL A 218 15.58 -1.08 -18.63
C VAL A 218 16.71 -0.11 -18.98
N SER A 219 17.40 -0.31 -20.09
CA SER A 219 18.49 0.56 -20.58
C SER A 219 18.03 2.01 -20.72
N ALA A 220 16.90 2.25 -21.38
CA ALA A 220 16.30 3.58 -21.51
C ALA A 220 15.96 4.21 -20.14
N SER A 221 15.50 3.41 -19.18
CA SER A 221 15.25 3.91 -17.82
C SER A 221 16.52 4.27 -17.04
N LEU A 222 17.64 3.62 -17.36
CA LEU A 222 18.96 3.97 -16.82
C LEU A 222 19.50 5.25 -17.48
N GLU A 223 19.28 5.41 -18.79
CA GLU A 223 19.68 6.61 -19.56
C GLU A 223 18.89 7.86 -19.15
N ALA A 224 17.67 7.70 -18.66
CA ALA A 224 16.86 8.80 -18.13
C ALA A 224 17.42 9.41 -16.82
N ALA A 225 18.49 8.85 -16.26
CA ALA A 225 19.13 9.35 -15.05
C ALA A 225 20.05 10.55 -15.33
N GLU A 226 20.04 11.52 -14.42
CA GLU A 226 20.88 12.71 -14.52
C GLU A 226 22.38 12.33 -14.59
N GLY A 227 23.06 12.82 -15.63
CA GLY A 227 24.48 12.60 -15.85
C GLY A 227 24.82 11.34 -16.67
N VAL A 228 23.88 10.45 -16.95
CA VAL A 228 24.11 9.29 -17.83
C VAL A 228 24.06 9.72 -19.29
N THR A 229 25.12 9.41 -20.04
CA THR A 229 25.18 9.64 -21.49
C THR A 229 24.79 8.39 -22.29
N THR A 230 25.06 7.20 -21.75
CA THR A 230 24.73 5.92 -22.40
C THR A 230 24.59 4.84 -21.33
N ALA A 231 23.61 3.96 -21.47
CA ALA A 231 23.47 2.80 -20.60
C ALA A 231 23.06 1.54 -21.37
N CYS A 232 23.39 0.39 -20.81
CA CYS A 232 23.01 -0.91 -21.35
C CYS A 232 22.69 -1.87 -20.20
N ALA A 233 21.54 -2.52 -20.24
CA ALA A 233 21.18 -3.58 -19.31
C ALA A 233 21.44 -4.94 -19.96
N LEU A 234 22.09 -5.85 -19.24
CA LEU A 234 22.32 -7.23 -19.67
C LEU A 234 21.95 -8.21 -18.55
N LEU A 235 21.35 -9.33 -18.92
CA LEU A 235 21.25 -10.48 -18.03
C LEU A 235 22.54 -11.30 -18.13
N ILE A 236 23.24 -11.47 -17.00
CA ILE A 236 24.48 -12.25 -16.87
C ILE A 236 24.24 -13.31 -15.79
N GLY A 237 24.23 -14.58 -16.19
CA GLY A 237 23.75 -15.67 -15.34
C GLY A 237 22.28 -15.47 -14.97
N LYS A 238 21.99 -15.33 -13.66
CA LYS A 238 20.65 -15.00 -13.12
C LYS A 238 20.53 -13.54 -12.68
N GLU A 239 21.56 -12.72 -12.93
CA GLU A 239 21.66 -11.36 -12.43
C GLU A 239 21.46 -10.33 -13.55
N LEU A 240 20.57 -9.35 -13.33
CA LEU A 240 20.40 -8.21 -14.23
C LEU A 240 21.45 -7.14 -13.88
N VAL A 241 22.35 -6.85 -14.83
CA VAL A 241 23.48 -5.92 -14.66
C VAL A 241 23.25 -4.68 -15.52
N GLY A 242 23.36 -3.50 -14.92
CA GLY A 242 23.24 -2.21 -15.59
C GLY A 242 24.61 -1.56 -15.80
N PHE A 243 25.01 -1.37 -17.05
CA PHE A 243 26.23 -0.65 -17.42
C PHE A 243 25.89 0.81 -17.68
N VAL A 244 26.63 1.75 -17.07
CA VAL A 244 26.37 3.19 -17.19
C VAL A 244 27.64 3.98 -17.48
N HIS A 245 27.54 4.96 -18.38
CA HIS A 245 28.62 5.86 -18.77
C HIS A 245 28.17 7.32 -18.65
N PRO A 246 29.05 8.25 -18.21
CA PRO A 246 30.45 8.07 -17.80
C PRO A 246 30.61 7.46 -16.39
N ASN A 247 31.83 7.09 -16.00
CA ASN A 247 32.10 6.50 -14.69
C ASN A 247 31.94 7.46 -13.50
N THR A 248 31.70 8.74 -13.76
CA THR A 248 31.39 9.77 -12.77
C THR A 248 29.92 9.80 -12.39
N VAL A 249 29.06 9.05 -13.09
CA VAL A 249 27.62 8.95 -12.82
C VAL A 249 27.37 8.44 -11.41
N ASP A 250 26.39 9.05 -10.74
CA ASP A 250 25.89 8.60 -9.44
C ASP A 250 24.92 7.40 -9.62
N ILE A 251 25.30 6.22 -9.12
CA ILE A 251 24.49 5.00 -9.23
C ILE A 251 23.17 5.14 -8.47
N GLU A 252 23.12 5.88 -7.37
CA GLU A 252 21.89 6.04 -6.59
C GLU A 252 20.83 6.77 -7.44
N LYS A 253 21.23 7.84 -8.12
CA LYS A 253 20.36 8.55 -9.09
C LYS A 253 19.92 7.66 -10.25
N VAL A 254 20.80 6.79 -10.76
CA VAL A 254 20.45 5.81 -11.80
C VAL A 254 19.43 4.79 -11.31
N GLN A 255 19.62 4.26 -10.10
CA GLN A 255 18.71 3.33 -9.46
C GLN A 255 17.34 3.96 -9.22
N GLU A 256 17.30 5.21 -8.80
CA GLU A 256 16.07 5.98 -8.63
C GLU A 256 15.33 6.23 -9.96
N ALA A 257 16.04 6.64 -11.01
CA ALA A 257 15.47 6.85 -12.33
C ALA A 257 14.87 5.56 -12.90
N CYS A 258 15.62 4.45 -12.81
CA CYS A 258 15.14 3.12 -13.17
C CYS A 258 13.92 2.73 -12.34
N ALA A 259 13.92 2.98 -11.03
CA ALA A 259 12.84 2.62 -10.12
C ALA A 259 11.54 3.41 -10.31
N LYS A 260 11.58 4.59 -10.96
CA LYS A 260 10.38 5.37 -11.31
C LYS A 260 9.57 4.73 -12.42
N VAL A 261 10.24 4.05 -13.36
CA VAL A 261 9.62 3.53 -14.59
C VAL A 261 9.55 2.00 -14.59
N GLN A 262 10.58 1.34 -14.07
CA GLN A 262 10.69 -0.12 -14.08
C GLN A 262 10.15 -0.77 -12.79
N PRO A 263 9.36 -1.85 -12.91
CA PRO A 263 8.91 -2.64 -11.77
C PRO A 263 10.10 -3.32 -11.06
N TYR A 264 9.91 -3.76 -9.82
CA TYR A 264 11.01 -4.25 -8.97
C TYR A 264 11.82 -5.42 -9.56
N TYR A 265 11.22 -6.23 -10.43
CA TYR A 265 11.86 -7.38 -11.09
C TYR A 265 12.66 -7.02 -12.35
N ALA A 266 12.46 -5.82 -12.90
CA ALA A 266 13.16 -5.31 -14.08
C ALA A 266 14.26 -4.28 -13.72
N ARG A 267 14.64 -4.22 -12.43
CA ARG A 267 15.69 -3.32 -11.95
C ARG A 267 17.01 -4.09 -11.87
N PRO A 268 18.11 -3.58 -12.44
CA PRO A 268 19.41 -4.20 -12.25
C PRO A 268 19.75 -4.34 -10.77
N THR A 269 20.34 -5.47 -10.39
CA THR A 269 20.81 -5.72 -9.03
C THR A 269 22.28 -5.38 -8.87
N ARG A 270 23.01 -5.24 -9.99
CA ARG A 270 24.40 -4.79 -10.04
C ARG A 270 24.58 -3.72 -11.11
N TYR A 271 25.44 -2.75 -10.81
CA TYR A 271 25.73 -1.62 -11.70
C TYR A 271 27.24 -1.51 -11.94
N ILE A 272 27.63 -1.34 -13.20
CA ILE A 272 29.03 -1.20 -13.60
C ILE A 272 29.21 0.14 -14.29
N LYS A 273 30.12 0.95 -13.76
CA LYS A 273 30.48 2.26 -14.30
C LYS A 273 31.53 2.10 -15.39
N LEU A 274 31.28 2.67 -16.57
CA LEU A 274 32.15 2.59 -17.73
C LEU A 274 32.90 3.90 -17.94
N VAL A 275 34.23 3.82 -18.08
CA VAL A 275 35.06 4.95 -18.52
C VAL A 275 34.88 5.17 -20.02
N ILE A 276 34.78 4.08 -20.80
CA ILE A 276 34.57 4.07 -22.24
C ILE A 276 33.52 3.00 -22.54
N VAL A 277 32.56 3.31 -23.41
CA VAL A 277 31.56 2.33 -23.88
C VAL A 277 32.18 1.49 -25.01
N PRO A 278 32.39 0.16 -24.82
CA PRO A 278 32.90 -0.70 -25.88
C PRO A 278 31.94 -0.71 -27.06
N LYS A 279 32.47 -0.56 -28.28
CA LYS A 279 31.69 -0.57 -29.53
C LYS A 279 32.22 -1.65 -30.48
N THR A 280 31.29 -2.29 -31.18
CA THR A 280 31.56 -3.20 -32.31
C THR A 280 32.14 -2.42 -33.52
N PRO A 281 32.73 -3.08 -34.53
CA PRO A 281 33.20 -2.43 -35.76
C PRO A 281 32.11 -1.62 -36.49
N ASN A 282 30.84 -1.97 -36.29
CA ASN A 282 29.67 -1.28 -36.86
C ASN A 282 29.14 -0.15 -35.96
N GLY A 283 29.89 0.27 -34.93
CA GLY A 283 29.56 1.41 -34.08
C GLY A 283 28.49 1.17 -33.00
N LYS A 284 27.92 -0.04 -32.91
CA LYS A 284 26.95 -0.43 -31.84
C LYS A 284 27.66 -0.84 -30.56
N ILE A 285 27.00 -0.74 -29.41
CA ILE A 285 27.52 -1.21 -28.10
C ILE A 285 27.90 -2.70 -28.19
N ASP A 286 29.14 -3.03 -27.82
CA ASP A 286 29.62 -4.41 -27.80
C ASP A 286 29.21 -5.14 -26.51
N LYS A 287 28.06 -5.82 -26.58
CA LYS A 287 27.50 -6.59 -25.47
C LYS A 287 28.39 -7.77 -25.04
N ARG A 288 29.24 -8.30 -25.93
CA ARG A 288 30.18 -9.39 -25.57
C ARG A 288 31.32 -8.83 -24.72
N ALA A 289 31.87 -7.68 -25.10
CA ALA A 289 32.88 -6.99 -24.31
C ALA A 289 32.33 -6.56 -22.93
N LEU A 290 31.09 -6.06 -22.87
CA LEU A 290 30.44 -5.73 -21.59
C LEU A 290 30.24 -6.95 -20.69
N ARG A 291 29.83 -8.10 -21.26
CA ARG A 291 29.70 -9.35 -20.50
C ARG A 291 31.04 -9.80 -19.92
N ALA A 292 32.12 -9.75 -20.69
CA ALA A 292 33.46 -10.08 -20.20
C ALA A 292 33.93 -9.15 -19.06
N LEU A 293 33.66 -7.84 -19.16
CA LEU A 293 33.95 -6.88 -18.08
C LEU A 293 33.20 -7.20 -16.78
N ALA A 294 31.97 -7.70 -16.90
CA ALA A 294 31.15 -8.08 -15.76
C ALA A 294 31.56 -9.42 -15.11
N GLU A 295 32.25 -10.29 -15.84
CA GLU A 295 32.69 -11.62 -15.41
C GLU A 295 34.17 -11.64 -14.96
N ALA A 296 34.91 -10.55 -15.13
CA ALA A 296 36.30 -10.43 -14.67
C ALA A 296 36.39 -10.39 -13.12
N PRO A 297 37.34 -11.12 -12.49
CA PRO A 297 37.53 -11.10 -11.04
C PRO A 297 38.05 -9.73 -10.56
N VAL A 298 37.39 -9.17 -9.55
CA VAL A 298 37.82 -7.92 -8.90
C VAL A 298 39.11 -8.18 -8.11
N PRO A 299 40.19 -7.39 -8.27
CA PRO A 299 41.40 -7.56 -7.47
C PRO A 299 41.10 -7.26 -6.00
N VAL A 300 41.37 -8.24 -5.13
CA VAL A 300 41.34 -8.07 -3.68
C VAL A 300 42.53 -7.19 -3.30
N VAL A 301 42.26 -5.93 -2.92
CA VAL A 301 43.25 -5.10 -2.22
C VAL A 301 43.32 -5.62 -0.78
N VAL A 302 44.29 -6.48 -0.51
CA VAL A 302 44.68 -6.84 0.86
C VAL A 302 45.50 -5.67 1.41
N THR A 303 44.95 -4.94 2.36
CA THR A 303 45.74 -4.06 3.23
C THR A 303 46.58 -4.93 4.15
N THR A 304 47.86 -5.08 3.82
CA THR A 304 48.86 -5.73 4.68
C THR A 304 49.31 -4.74 5.76
N THR A 305 48.95 -5.00 7.01
CA THR A 305 49.75 -4.56 8.16
C THR A 305 50.85 -5.58 8.38
N SER A 306 52.08 -5.08 8.42
CA SER A 306 53.34 -5.78 8.66
C SER A 306 53.33 -6.55 9.98
N ASP A 307 53.80 -7.79 9.95
CA ASP A 307 54.81 -8.27 10.90
C ASP A 307 55.58 -9.47 10.33
N SER A 308 56.76 -9.65 10.89
CA SER A 308 57.99 -10.23 10.37
C SER A 308 58.07 -11.75 10.11
N ALA A 309 58.82 -12.07 9.05
CA ALA A 309 59.81 -13.16 8.87
C ALA A 309 59.51 -14.58 9.39
N GLU A 310 59.37 -15.54 8.47
CA GLU A 310 60.34 -16.63 8.18
C GLU A 310 59.78 -17.58 7.09
N ALA A 311 60.67 -18.11 6.23
CA ALA A 311 60.43 -19.15 5.22
C ALA A 311 61.51 -20.25 5.42
N PRO A 312 61.54 -21.44 4.75
CA PRO A 312 60.81 -21.82 3.53
C PRO A 312 60.39 -23.32 3.36
N ASN A 313 59.91 -23.64 2.13
CA ASN A 313 59.76 -24.95 1.43
C ASN A 313 58.37 -25.63 1.55
N THR A 314 57.71 -26.17 0.50
CA THR A 314 58.17 -26.90 -0.71
C THR A 314 57.06 -27.00 -1.78
N VAL A 315 57.47 -27.37 -3.00
CA VAL A 315 56.83 -27.49 -4.34
C VAL A 315 55.83 -28.67 -4.51
N THR A 316 54.78 -28.54 -5.36
CA THR A 316 54.44 -29.38 -6.57
C THR A 316 53.04 -29.13 -7.17
N ASP A 317 53.03 -28.54 -8.39
CA ASP A 317 52.46 -28.94 -9.69
C ASP A 317 51.17 -29.80 -9.90
N ILE A 318 50.41 -29.38 -10.95
CA ILE A 318 49.86 -30.14 -12.11
C ILE A 318 48.35 -30.54 -12.25
N GLN A 319 47.77 -29.96 -13.32
CA GLN A 319 46.88 -30.47 -14.41
C GLN A 319 45.37 -30.76 -14.28
N THR A 320 44.65 -30.12 -15.22
CA THR A 320 43.32 -30.40 -15.79
C THR A 320 43.35 -31.55 -16.81
N PRO A 321 42.22 -32.25 -17.05
CA PRO A 321 42.00 -32.87 -18.36
C PRO A 321 40.61 -32.60 -18.97
N THR A 322 40.64 -32.29 -20.26
CA THR A 322 39.54 -32.36 -21.24
C THR A 322 39.41 -33.78 -21.79
N SER A 323 38.20 -34.22 -22.14
CA SER A 323 38.02 -35.23 -23.20
C SER A 323 36.64 -35.15 -23.88
N ASN A 324 36.70 -35.05 -25.21
CA ASN A 324 35.63 -35.35 -26.15
C ASN A 324 35.56 -36.86 -26.36
N LEU A 325 34.38 -37.42 -26.65
CA LEU A 325 34.21 -38.51 -27.64
C LEU A 325 32.73 -38.76 -28.00
N LYS A 326 32.53 -39.02 -29.30
CA LYS A 326 31.27 -39.24 -30.03
C LYS A 326 30.87 -40.72 -30.03
N PHE A 327 29.59 -41.03 -30.27
CA PHE A 327 29.17 -42.31 -30.87
C PHE A 327 27.95 -42.16 -31.80
N THR A 328 27.97 -42.89 -32.91
CA THR A 328 26.94 -43.09 -33.94
C THR A 328 26.22 -44.46 -33.75
N PRO A 329 25.09 -44.72 -34.43
CA PRO A 329 23.99 -45.55 -33.92
C PRO A 329 23.91 -46.97 -34.53
N SER A 330 23.07 -47.84 -33.96
CA SER A 330 22.53 -49.02 -34.66
C SER A 330 21.06 -49.27 -34.32
N VAL A 331 20.26 -49.50 -35.36
CA VAL A 331 18.84 -49.85 -35.37
C VAL A 331 18.66 -51.37 -35.39
N ALA A 332 17.63 -51.90 -34.73
CA ALA A 332 16.96 -53.13 -35.14
C ALA A 332 15.48 -53.17 -34.71
N THR A 333 14.68 -53.72 -35.62
CA THR A 333 13.22 -53.68 -35.86
C THR A 333 12.37 -54.75 -35.12
N THR A 334 11.04 -54.69 -35.37
CA THR A 334 9.92 -55.67 -35.15
C THR A 334 9.08 -55.46 -33.87
N THR A 335 7.73 -55.50 -33.79
CA THR A 335 6.62 -55.95 -34.68
C THR A 335 5.24 -55.43 -34.13
N LYS A 336 4.23 -55.25 -35.01
CA LYS A 336 2.76 -55.06 -34.72
C LYS A 336 2.02 -56.44 -34.70
N PRO A 337 0.67 -56.60 -34.51
CA PRO A 337 -0.48 -55.71 -34.18
C PRO A 337 -1.37 -56.25 -33.00
N VAL A 338 -2.53 -55.67 -32.61
CA VAL A 338 -3.91 -56.03 -33.08
C VAL A 338 -4.94 -54.95 -32.63
N LYS A 339 -5.88 -54.65 -33.55
CA LYS A 339 -7.04 -53.75 -33.43
C LYS A 339 -8.20 -54.40 -32.67
N ALA A 340 -8.96 -53.60 -31.92
CA ALA A 340 -10.38 -53.85 -31.65
C ALA A 340 -11.19 -52.64 -32.13
N ALA A 341 -12.15 -52.90 -33.02
CA ALA A 341 -13.09 -51.92 -33.58
C ALA A 341 -14.46 -52.15 -32.95
N ILE A 342 -15.09 -51.08 -32.45
CA ILE A 342 -16.55 -51.00 -32.28
C ILE A 342 -17.00 -49.65 -32.82
N SER A 343 -17.90 -49.73 -33.79
CA SER A 343 -18.57 -48.66 -34.52
C SER A 343 -19.71 -48.05 -33.70
N ASN A 344 -19.87 -46.72 -33.71
CA ASN A 344 -21.11 -46.12 -34.21
C ASN A 344 -21.06 -44.59 -34.39
N ARG A 345 -21.48 -44.20 -35.61
CA ARG A 345 -22.03 -42.92 -36.10
C ARG A 345 -21.15 -41.67 -36.08
N LEU A 346 -20.41 -41.53 -37.19
CA LEU A 346 -20.01 -40.26 -37.78
C LEU A 346 -21.22 -39.53 -38.39
N SER A 347 -21.40 -38.26 -38.04
CA SER A 347 -21.88 -37.25 -38.99
C SER A 347 -20.70 -36.29 -39.25
N ALA A 348 -20.27 -36.26 -40.51
CA ALA A 348 -19.11 -35.58 -41.09
C ALA A 348 -19.00 -34.08 -40.68
N ALA A 349 -17.82 -33.48 -40.51
CA ALA A 349 -16.72 -33.47 -41.49
C ALA A 349 -15.33 -33.37 -40.85
N SER A 350 -14.50 -34.37 -41.10
CA SER A 350 -13.05 -34.31 -40.89
C SER A 350 -12.35 -34.20 -42.25
N VAL A 351 -11.49 -33.20 -42.39
CA VAL A 351 -10.66 -33.00 -43.60
C VAL A 351 -9.50 -34.00 -43.55
N ASP A 352 -9.37 -34.83 -44.60
CA ASP A 352 -8.21 -35.70 -44.78
C ASP A 352 -7.04 -34.89 -45.35
N ILE A 353 -6.17 -34.46 -44.43
CA ILE A 353 -4.99 -33.62 -44.70
C ILE A 353 -3.98 -34.33 -45.61
N GLY A 354 -3.93 -35.67 -45.60
CA GLY A 354 -3.02 -36.42 -46.45
C GLY A 354 -3.33 -36.22 -47.93
N THR A 355 -4.61 -36.33 -48.29
CA THR A 355 -5.08 -36.14 -49.67
C THR A 355 -4.99 -34.67 -50.13
N MET A 356 -5.10 -33.72 -49.20
CA MET A 356 -4.92 -32.28 -49.48
C MET A 356 -3.45 -31.93 -49.78
N TRP A 357 -2.51 -32.56 -49.08
CA TRP A 357 -1.07 -32.35 -49.26
C TRP A 357 -0.56 -32.91 -50.59
N THR A 358 -1.02 -34.11 -50.98
CA THR A 358 -0.67 -34.70 -52.28
C THR A 358 -1.14 -33.84 -53.45
N ARG A 359 -2.35 -33.28 -53.38
CA ARG A 359 -2.89 -32.41 -54.43
C ARG A 359 -2.15 -31.07 -54.56
N LEU A 360 -1.71 -30.49 -53.44
CA LEU A 360 -0.91 -29.26 -53.44
C LEU A 360 0.49 -29.48 -54.02
N GLN A 361 1.10 -30.65 -53.77
CA GLN A 361 2.37 -31.02 -54.40
C GLN A 361 2.23 -31.29 -55.91
N GLU A 362 1.07 -31.74 -56.36
CA GLU A 362 0.73 -31.96 -57.78
C GLU A 362 0.14 -30.71 -58.48
N GLY A 363 0.05 -29.57 -57.80
CA GLY A 363 -0.45 -28.31 -58.37
C GLY A 363 -1.97 -28.26 -58.61
N GLN A 364 -2.76 -29.14 -57.97
CA GLN A 364 -4.22 -29.16 -58.05
C GLN A 364 -4.88 -28.41 -56.88
N ALA A 365 -6.04 -27.80 -57.15
CA ALA A 365 -6.80 -27.06 -56.13
C ALA A 365 -7.48 -27.99 -55.09
N PRO A 366 -7.57 -27.56 -53.81
CA PRO A 366 -8.18 -28.37 -52.75
C PRO A 366 -9.72 -28.44 -52.87
N PRO A 367 -10.36 -29.51 -52.34
CA PRO A 367 -11.82 -29.62 -52.35
C PRO A 367 -12.47 -28.59 -51.38
N PRO A 368 -13.67 -28.08 -51.69
CA PRO A 368 -14.35 -27.10 -50.83
C PRO A 368 -14.82 -27.72 -49.50
N LEU A 369 -14.70 -26.95 -48.42
CA LEU A 369 -15.07 -27.34 -47.06
C LEU A 369 -16.60 -27.28 -46.86
N PRO A 370 -17.20 -28.18 -46.07
CA PRO A 370 -18.63 -28.11 -45.76
C PRO A 370 -18.93 -26.94 -44.82
N GLN A 371 -19.97 -26.17 -45.15
CA GLN A 371 -20.44 -25.05 -44.33
C GLN A 371 -21.18 -25.55 -43.09
N VAL A 372 -20.71 -25.14 -41.90
CA VAL A 372 -21.41 -25.35 -40.62
C VAL A 372 -22.20 -24.08 -40.32
N THR A 373 -23.53 -24.19 -40.24
CA THR A 373 -24.43 -23.07 -39.88
C THR A 373 -24.74 -23.05 -38.38
N ASN A 374 -25.04 -21.85 -37.87
CA ASN A 374 -25.13 -21.48 -36.45
C ASN A 374 -26.30 -22.08 -35.64
N GLU A 375 -26.98 -23.14 -36.09
CA GLU A 375 -28.15 -23.68 -35.37
C GLU A 375 -27.80 -24.58 -34.16
N SER A 376 -26.52 -24.83 -33.87
CA SER A 376 -26.11 -25.77 -32.81
C SER A 376 -26.03 -25.18 -31.39
N PHE A 377 -26.37 -23.91 -31.18
CA PHE A 377 -26.34 -23.27 -29.86
C PHE A 377 -27.55 -22.36 -29.63
N ARG A 378 -28.60 -22.86 -28.98
CA ARG A 378 -29.61 -22.03 -28.31
C ARG A 378 -29.72 -22.41 -26.83
N PRO A 379 -29.55 -21.48 -25.89
CA PRO A 379 -30.09 -21.60 -24.54
C PRO A 379 -31.54 -21.08 -24.48
N PHE A 380 -32.38 -21.74 -23.68
CA PHE A 380 -33.72 -21.28 -23.30
C PHE A 380 -33.65 -19.98 -22.50
N ILE A 381 -34.30 -18.89 -22.93
CA ILE A 381 -35.11 -17.93 -22.13
C ILE A 381 -36.09 -17.19 -23.07
N GLU A 382 -37.33 -16.99 -22.59
CA GLU A 382 -38.45 -16.26 -23.18
C GLU A 382 -38.16 -14.79 -23.59
N GLU A 383 -38.91 -14.35 -24.60
CA GLU A 383 -38.88 -13.04 -25.25
C GLU A 383 -39.25 -11.87 -24.31
N THR A 384 -38.63 -10.70 -24.55
CA THR A 384 -39.36 -9.42 -24.72
C THR A 384 -38.43 -8.29 -25.18
N ASP A 385 -38.66 -7.89 -26.43
CA ASP A 385 -38.61 -6.57 -27.08
C ASP A 385 -37.72 -5.40 -26.61
N SER A 386 -36.82 -5.04 -27.54
CA SER A 386 -36.67 -3.71 -28.18
C SER A 386 -36.11 -2.50 -27.39
N ILE A 387 -35.03 -1.90 -27.90
CA ILE A 387 -35.03 -0.58 -28.59
C ILE A 387 -33.58 -0.10 -28.83
N THR A 388 -33.44 0.52 -29.99
CA THR A 388 -32.28 1.05 -30.70
C THR A 388 -31.77 2.41 -30.17
N SER A 389 -30.50 2.73 -30.47
CA SER A 389 -30.07 3.94 -31.22
C SER A 389 -28.72 4.54 -30.76
N SER A 390 -28.10 5.23 -31.72
CA SER A 390 -26.66 5.42 -31.94
C SER A 390 -26.22 6.90 -31.67
N PRO A 391 -25.01 7.39 -32.06
CA PRO A 391 -24.16 8.24 -31.20
C PRO A 391 -23.98 9.70 -31.67
N LYS A 392 -23.33 10.58 -30.87
CA LYS A 392 -22.71 11.82 -31.36
C LYS A 392 -21.38 12.23 -30.68
N GLN A 393 -20.45 12.57 -31.58
CA GLN A 393 -19.18 13.33 -31.58
C GLN A 393 -19.00 14.41 -30.47
N SER A 394 -17.81 14.57 -29.85
CA SER A 394 -16.51 15.15 -30.27
C SER A 394 -16.37 16.66 -29.99
N HIS A 395 -15.34 17.07 -29.22
CA HIS A 395 -14.69 18.39 -29.33
C HIS A 395 -13.21 18.32 -28.88
N LYS A 396 -12.34 18.97 -29.67
CA LYS A 396 -10.90 19.22 -29.48
C LYS A 396 -10.63 20.45 -28.59
N PRO A 397 -9.41 20.60 -28.01
CA PRO A 397 -9.01 21.71 -27.14
C PRO A 397 -8.29 22.87 -27.88
N ILE A 398 -8.27 24.05 -27.24
CA ILE A 398 -7.59 25.28 -27.67
C ILE A 398 -6.31 25.49 -26.83
N SER A 399 -5.25 26.01 -27.47
CA SER A 399 -3.95 26.39 -26.89
C SER A 399 -3.71 27.90 -26.88
N SER A 400 -2.92 28.41 -25.92
CA SER A 400 -1.96 29.53 -26.07
C SER A 400 -1.12 29.64 -24.78
N ALA A 401 0.23 29.50 -24.81
CA ALA A 401 1.29 30.48 -25.12
C ALA A 401 1.54 31.51 -23.99
N THR A 402 2.59 31.36 -23.16
CA THR A 402 3.95 31.97 -23.21
C THR A 402 4.13 33.23 -22.34
N SER A 403 5.09 33.22 -21.40
CA SER A 403 6.10 34.29 -21.28
C SER A 403 7.34 33.81 -20.50
N ARG A 404 8.51 34.19 -21.02
CA ARG A 404 9.84 34.09 -20.39
C ARG A 404 10.15 35.45 -19.76
N SER A 405 10.86 35.48 -18.63
CA SER A 405 11.89 36.50 -18.43
C SER A 405 13.04 35.94 -17.59
N THR A 406 14.25 36.28 -18.03
CA THR A 406 15.57 35.94 -17.53
C THR A 406 16.14 37.13 -16.78
N LEU A 407 16.72 36.95 -15.58
CA LEU A 407 17.82 37.77 -15.07
C LEU A 407 18.71 36.89 -14.16
N ARG A 408 20.03 37.00 -14.33
CA ARG A 408 21.09 36.28 -13.60
C ARG A 408 21.56 37.07 -12.36
N GLN A 409 22.10 36.31 -11.39
CA GLN A 409 23.31 36.52 -10.55
C GLN A 409 24.06 37.88 -10.74
N ASP A 410 24.47 38.64 -9.71
CA ASP A 410 25.44 38.28 -8.65
C ASP A 410 25.59 39.39 -7.57
N GLU A 411 26.18 39.02 -6.42
CA GLU A 411 26.91 39.87 -5.43
C GLU A 411 26.19 40.95 -4.59
N ILE A 412 25.92 40.63 -3.30
CA ILE A 412 26.32 41.48 -2.16
C ILE A 412 26.83 40.59 -1.00
N ASN A 413 28.15 40.67 -0.79
CA ASN A 413 28.98 40.37 0.39
C ASN A 413 28.33 40.68 1.77
N SER A 414 28.74 40.20 2.95
CA SER A 414 29.79 39.31 3.46
C SER A 414 29.59 39.18 4.98
N LYS A 415 30.38 38.28 5.61
CA LYS A 415 30.79 38.26 7.02
C LYS A 415 29.75 37.90 8.07
N TYR A 416 29.95 36.76 8.74
CA TYR A 416 30.34 36.74 10.15
C TYR A 416 30.96 35.38 10.46
N ASP A 417 32.25 35.40 10.75
CA ASP A 417 32.98 34.39 11.50
C ASP A 417 33.22 35.01 12.87
N ASP A 418 32.91 34.30 13.94
CA ASP A 418 33.68 34.38 15.18
C ASP A 418 33.28 33.25 16.13
N SER A 419 34.24 32.37 16.32
CA SER A 419 34.47 31.58 17.51
C SER A 419 34.26 32.37 18.80
N LYS A 420 33.59 31.79 19.80
CA LYS A 420 33.99 31.88 21.20
C LYS A 420 33.28 30.86 22.10
N GLU A 421 34.11 30.35 23.00
CA GLU A 421 33.94 29.29 23.99
C GLU A 421 32.90 29.59 25.08
N THR A 422 32.47 28.51 25.76
CA THR A 422 32.41 28.28 27.24
C THR A 422 31.20 27.39 27.61
N PRO A 423 31.11 26.80 28.82
CA PRO A 423 32.10 26.12 29.65
C PRO A 423 31.61 24.74 30.20
N ASN A 424 32.54 24.03 30.87
CA ASN A 424 32.43 22.77 31.62
C ASN A 424 31.12 22.46 32.36
N ASP A 425 30.68 21.22 32.17
CA ASP A 425 30.27 20.19 33.14
C ASP A 425 29.69 20.59 34.50
N LEU A 426 28.42 20.20 34.70
CA LEU A 426 27.90 19.68 35.98
C LEU A 426 26.86 18.58 35.69
N VAL A 427 27.33 17.34 35.48
CA VAL A 427 26.47 16.15 35.49
C VAL A 427 26.45 15.58 36.90
N VAL A 428 25.30 15.67 37.56
CA VAL A 428 25.03 14.95 38.81
C VAL A 428 24.72 13.49 38.47
N ALA A 429 25.60 12.59 38.87
CA ALA A 429 25.45 11.15 38.69
C ALA A 429 24.33 10.58 39.58
N LEU A 430 23.40 9.83 38.99
CA LEU A 430 22.51 8.92 39.70
C LEU A 430 23.19 7.54 39.81
N PRO A 431 23.30 6.91 40.99
CA PRO A 431 23.98 5.64 41.14
C PRO A 431 23.10 4.47 40.67
N GLY A 432 23.67 3.56 39.86
CA GLY A 432 23.08 2.24 39.60
C GLY A 432 22.95 1.74 38.14
N LEU A 433 23.75 2.23 37.19
CA LEU A 433 23.87 1.63 35.85
C LEU A 433 25.32 1.17 35.60
N PRO A 434 25.56 -0.03 35.02
CA PRO A 434 26.91 -0.45 34.67
C PRO A 434 27.52 0.51 33.64
N SER A 435 28.81 0.79 33.84
CA SER A 435 29.65 1.70 33.07
C SER A 435 29.53 1.52 31.55
N GLY A 436 29.38 2.65 30.86
CA GLY A 436 29.10 2.74 29.44
C GLY A 436 30.17 2.13 28.53
N GLY A 437 29.72 1.29 27.61
CA GLY A 437 30.30 1.20 26.29
C GLY A 437 29.51 2.13 25.36
N VAL A 438 30.22 2.92 24.54
CA VAL A 438 29.61 3.62 23.41
C VAL A 438 29.07 2.55 22.45
N VAL A 439 27.78 2.25 22.55
CA VAL A 439 27.09 1.41 21.55
C VAL A 439 26.97 2.27 20.30
N THR A 440 27.83 2.01 19.32
CA THR A 440 27.74 2.66 18.01
C THR A 440 26.39 2.34 17.36
N VAL A 441 25.85 3.23 16.53
CA VAL A 441 24.59 3.00 15.77
C VAL A 441 24.62 1.66 15.02
N ALA A 442 25.83 1.23 14.60
CA ALA A 442 26.07 -0.07 13.98
C ALA A 442 25.91 -1.29 14.92
N ALA A 443 26.10 -1.14 16.23
CA ALA A 443 25.95 -2.23 17.20
C ALA A 443 24.48 -2.54 17.55
N ALA A 444 23.60 -1.52 17.54
CA ALA A 444 22.14 -1.74 17.64
C ALA A 444 21.58 -2.51 16.42
N GLU A 445 22.26 -2.43 15.27
CA GLU A 445 21.91 -3.17 14.05
C GLU A 445 22.65 -4.52 13.90
N LYS A 446 23.71 -4.78 14.68
CA LYS A 446 24.59 -5.98 14.55
C LYS A 446 24.46 -7.03 15.65
N GLY A 447 23.74 -6.77 16.74
CA GLY A 447 23.35 -7.81 17.70
C GLY A 447 22.24 -8.69 17.14
N GLY A 448 22.18 -9.98 17.53
CA GLY A 448 21.05 -10.86 17.20
C GLY A 448 19.72 -10.15 17.47
N ASN A 449 18.71 -10.35 16.63
CA ASN A 449 17.53 -9.50 16.69
C ASN A 449 16.92 -9.60 18.09
N VAL A 450 16.80 -8.49 18.81
CA VAL A 450 16.32 -8.45 20.22
C VAL A 450 14.93 -9.11 20.39
N TRP A 451 14.19 -9.25 19.30
CA TRP A 451 12.90 -9.90 19.22
C TRP A 451 12.96 -11.41 18.86
N GLU A 452 14.11 -12.01 18.58
CA GLU A 452 14.20 -13.46 18.30
C GLU A 452 13.62 -14.30 19.45
N GLY A 453 12.89 -15.36 19.09
CA GLY A 453 12.18 -16.24 20.02
C GLY A 453 10.89 -15.68 20.63
N TYR A 454 10.49 -14.42 20.34
CA TYR A 454 9.29 -13.82 20.96
C TYR A 454 7.96 -14.54 20.63
N LEU A 455 7.96 -15.35 19.56
CA LEU A 455 6.80 -16.17 19.21
C LEU A 455 6.62 -17.33 20.19
N ASP A 456 7.70 -17.79 20.81
CA ASP A 456 7.72 -18.85 21.83
C ASP A 456 7.35 -18.31 23.20
N ASP A 457 7.39 -16.98 23.40
CA ASP A 457 6.95 -16.36 24.65
C ASP A 457 5.50 -16.76 24.99
N GLU A 458 5.33 -17.23 26.23
CA GLU A 458 4.02 -17.49 26.79
C GLU A 458 3.21 -16.20 26.87
N LEU A 459 2.05 -16.23 26.23
CA LEU A 459 1.08 -15.15 26.30
C LEU A 459 0.12 -15.45 27.46
N PRO A 460 0.23 -14.75 28.61
CA PRO A 460 -0.57 -15.03 29.77
C PRO A 460 -2.05 -14.84 29.47
N ASP A 461 -2.87 -15.58 30.19
CA ASP A 461 -4.30 -15.49 30.06
C ASP A 461 -4.82 -14.10 30.43
N LYS A 462 -5.97 -13.77 29.84
CA LYS A 462 -6.65 -12.52 30.14
C LYS A 462 -7.32 -12.66 31.51
N LYS A 463 -7.22 -11.61 32.34
CA LYS A 463 -7.64 -11.63 33.75
C LYS A 463 -9.13 -11.85 33.97
N GLU A 464 -9.95 -11.58 32.96
CA GLU A 464 -11.41 -11.60 33.07
C GLU A 464 -12.03 -12.51 31.99
N PRO A 465 -13.19 -13.14 32.30
CA PRO A 465 -14.00 -13.87 31.31
C PRO A 465 -14.33 -13.01 30.09
N LYS A 466 -14.48 -13.65 28.93
CA LYS A 466 -14.70 -12.97 27.64
C LYS A 466 -15.87 -11.97 27.67
N VAL A 467 -16.96 -12.31 28.33
CA VAL A 467 -18.16 -11.46 28.44
C VAL A 467 -17.85 -10.19 29.26
N VAL A 468 -17.31 -10.36 30.47
CA VAL A 468 -17.00 -9.26 31.39
C VAL A 468 -15.98 -8.30 30.77
N ARG A 469 -14.88 -8.82 30.22
CA ARG A 469 -13.85 -7.96 29.62
C ARG A 469 -14.34 -7.22 28.38
N ASN A 470 -15.20 -7.84 27.56
CA ASN A 470 -15.76 -7.19 26.38
C ASN A 470 -16.75 -6.09 26.78
N LEU A 471 -17.57 -6.34 27.81
CA LEU A 471 -18.41 -5.30 28.40
C LEU A 471 -17.55 -4.14 28.90
N ARG A 472 -16.49 -4.41 29.67
CA ARG A 472 -15.64 -3.39 30.29
C ARG A 472 -14.81 -2.57 29.29
N HIS A 473 -14.22 -3.23 28.28
CA HIS A 473 -13.21 -2.62 27.41
C HIS A 473 -13.73 -2.23 26.03
N ILE A 474 -14.78 -2.88 25.52
CA ILE A 474 -15.34 -2.62 24.19
C ILE A 474 -16.65 -1.84 24.32
N ILE A 475 -17.62 -2.36 25.09
CA ILE A 475 -18.96 -1.78 25.16
C ILE A 475 -18.97 -0.52 26.05
N PHE A 476 -18.42 -0.60 27.25
CA PHE A 476 -18.24 0.52 28.19
C PHE A 476 -16.82 1.07 28.09
N SER A 477 -16.35 1.38 26.88
CA SER A 477 -15.12 2.15 26.73
C SER A 477 -15.23 3.51 27.44
N LEU A 478 -14.12 4.15 27.84
CA LEU A 478 -14.21 5.42 28.57
C LEU A 478 -14.93 6.50 27.76
N TYR A 479 -14.69 6.55 26.45
CA TYR A 479 -15.43 7.40 25.52
C TYR A 479 -16.95 7.21 25.68
N ARG A 480 -17.43 5.96 25.65
CA ARG A 480 -18.87 5.65 25.76
C ARG A 480 -19.41 5.90 27.17
N ARG A 481 -18.58 5.78 28.21
CA ARG A 481 -18.96 6.17 29.58
C ARG A 481 -19.13 7.68 29.72
N LEU A 482 -18.19 8.47 29.21
CA LEU A 482 -18.30 9.94 29.23
C LEU A 482 -19.52 10.41 28.43
N PHE A 483 -19.74 9.81 27.24
CA PHE A 483 -20.97 10.00 26.48
C PHE A 483 -22.20 9.65 27.32
N GLY A 484 -22.21 8.44 27.91
CA GLY A 484 -23.33 7.91 28.68
C GLY A 484 -23.67 8.77 29.89
N VAL A 485 -22.68 9.27 30.63
CA VAL A 485 -22.91 10.16 31.78
C VAL A 485 -23.61 11.44 31.32
N VAL A 486 -23.08 12.12 30.30
CA VAL A 486 -23.69 13.35 29.78
C VAL A 486 -25.09 13.11 29.24
N PHE A 487 -25.27 12.02 28.49
CA PHE A 487 -26.53 11.67 27.87
C PHE A 487 -27.58 11.26 28.90
N ILE A 488 -27.25 10.39 29.87
CA ILE A 488 -28.16 9.95 30.92
C ILE A 488 -28.61 11.13 31.77
N VAL A 489 -27.70 12.02 32.18
CA VAL A 489 -28.09 13.23 32.94
C VAL A 489 -29.08 14.08 32.14
N ASN A 490 -28.82 14.30 30.86
CA ASN A 490 -29.76 15.02 29.98
C ASN A 490 -31.10 14.30 29.86
N MET A 491 -31.11 12.98 29.69
CA MET A 491 -32.34 12.20 29.56
C MET A 491 -33.12 12.14 30.87
N SER A 492 -32.47 12.09 32.03
CA SER A 492 -33.14 12.20 33.33
C SER A 492 -33.84 13.55 33.49
N ILE A 493 -33.17 14.65 33.11
CA ILE A 493 -33.78 15.98 33.11
C ILE A 493 -34.95 16.04 32.11
N PHE A 494 -34.78 15.45 30.92
CA PHE A 494 -35.80 15.40 29.87
C PHE A 494 -37.05 14.65 30.33
N ILE A 495 -36.89 13.46 30.89
CA ILE A 495 -37.99 12.63 31.40
C ILE A 495 -38.69 13.35 32.56
N HIS A 496 -37.94 13.94 33.48
CA HIS A 496 -38.50 14.72 34.59
C HIS A 496 -39.30 15.94 34.11
N ALA A 497 -38.80 16.64 33.09
CA ALA A 497 -39.50 17.76 32.45
C ALA A 497 -40.83 17.30 31.85
N LEU A 498 -40.85 16.20 31.11
CA LEU A 498 -42.08 15.64 30.55
C LEU A 498 -43.06 15.19 31.64
N ALA A 499 -42.57 14.55 32.70
CA ALA A 499 -43.39 14.10 33.83
C ALA A 499 -44.08 15.27 34.57
N LYS A 500 -43.47 16.46 34.58
CA LYS A 500 -44.05 17.69 35.17
C LYS A 500 -44.95 18.49 34.21
N GLY A 501 -45.32 17.92 33.07
CA GLY A 501 -46.19 18.59 32.09
C GLY A 501 -45.44 19.44 31.05
N GLY A 502 -44.11 19.26 30.94
CA GLY A 502 -43.27 19.96 29.97
C GLY A 502 -42.54 21.18 30.52
N LEU A 503 -41.71 21.78 29.67
CA LEU A 503 -41.01 23.04 29.97
C LEU A 503 -41.43 24.11 28.95
N PRO A 504 -41.43 25.40 29.33
CA PRO A 504 -41.65 26.46 28.36
C PRO A 504 -40.49 26.52 27.36
N ALA A 505 -40.80 26.90 26.11
CA ALA A 505 -39.84 26.86 25.00
C ALA A 505 -38.55 27.63 25.30
N ASN A 506 -38.62 28.77 26.00
CA ASN A 506 -37.44 29.55 26.38
C ASN A 506 -36.44 28.74 27.23
N ARG A 507 -36.91 27.97 28.22
CA ARG A 507 -36.06 27.12 29.06
C ARG A 507 -35.50 25.94 28.29
N ILE A 508 -36.29 25.33 27.41
CA ILE A 508 -35.81 24.27 26.52
C ILE A 508 -34.69 24.80 25.63
N GLY A 509 -34.87 25.99 25.04
CA GLY A 509 -33.86 26.68 24.25
C GLY A 509 -32.55 26.86 25.01
N THR A 510 -32.59 27.29 26.27
CA THR A 510 -31.39 27.37 27.12
C THR A 510 -30.68 26.03 27.29
N VAL A 511 -31.43 24.93 27.46
CA VAL A 511 -30.84 23.57 27.57
C VAL A 511 -30.20 23.12 26.25
N VAL A 512 -30.81 23.44 25.10
CA VAL A 512 -30.23 23.19 23.77
C VAL A 512 -28.89 23.92 23.64
N ILE A 513 -28.88 25.24 23.89
CA ILE A 513 -27.67 26.06 23.76
C ILE A 513 -26.60 25.64 24.75
N GLY A 514 -26.97 25.26 25.98
CA GLY A 514 -26.02 24.74 26.97
C GLY A 514 -25.30 23.48 26.49
N ASN A 515 -26.03 22.54 25.89
CA ASN A 515 -25.43 21.35 25.31
C ASN A 515 -24.58 21.67 24.07
N VAL A 516 -25.01 22.57 23.18
CA VAL A 516 -24.18 23.00 22.04
C VAL A 516 -22.88 23.68 22.53
N CYS A 517 -22.97 24.52 23.55
CA CYS A 517 -21.82 25.18 24.17
C CYS A 517 -20.83 24.15 24.73
N GLY A 518 -21.32 23.16 25.49
CA GLY A 518 -20.51 22.05 25.99
C GLY A 518 -19.85 21.26 24.86
N ALA A 519 -20.57 20.97 23.78
CA ALA A 519 -20.03 20.26 22.63
C ALA A 519 -18.90 21.05 21.96
N VAL A 520 -19.08 22.35 21.72
CA VAL A 520 -18.08 23.21 21.07
C VAL A 520 -16.83 23.38 21.95
N LEU A 521 -17.00 23.63 23.25
CA LEU A 521 -15.87 23.82 24.18
C LEU A 521 -14.99 22.57 24.28
N MET A 522 -15.58 21.36 24.25
CA MET A 522 -14.82 20.10 24.27
C MET A 522 -13.96 19.85 23.03
N ARG A 523 -14.00 20.73 22.02
CA ARG A 523 -13.14 20.69 20.82
C ARG A 523 -12.24 21.94 20.69
N GLN A 524 -12.28 22.86 21.65
CA GLN A 524 -11.54 24.10 21.62
C GLN A 524 -10.09 23.88 22.10
N ASP A 525 -9.10 24.40 21.36
CA ASP A 525 -7.67 24.12 21.58
C ASP A 525 -7.14 24.47 22.99
N TYR A 526 -7.50 25.62 23.57
CA TYR A 526 -7.13 26.01 24.94
C TYR A 526 -7.83 25.16 25.99
N VAL A 527 -9.12 24.84 25.80
CA VAL A 527 -9.87 23.96 26.70
C VAL A 527 -9.23 22.57 26.72
N LEU A 528 -8.90 22.03 25.54
CA LEU A 528 -8.17 20.77 25.43
C LEU A 528 -6.82 20.85 26.14
N ASN A 529 -6.06 21.91 25.91
CA ASN A 529 -4.77 22.09 26.56
C ASN A 529 -4.88 22.18 28.09
N LEU A 530 -5.91 22.87 28.60
CA LEU A 530 -6.19 22.97 30.02
C LEU A 530 -6.54 21.59 30.62
N ILE A 531 -7.45 20.85 29.97
CA ILE A 531 -7.85 19.51 30.40
C ILE A 531 -6.64 18.57 30.46
N PHE A 532 -5.79 18.58 29.43
CA PHE A 532 -4.56 17.78 29.41
C PHE A 532 -3.55 18.23 30.47
N ASN A 533 -3.38 19.53 30.70
CA ASN A 533 -2.49 20.03 31.75
C ASN A 533 -2.95 19.60 33.13
N ILE A 534 -4.25 19.71 33.44
CA ILE A 534 -4.82 19.27 34.73
C ILE A 534 -4.63 17.76 34.90
N ALA A 535 -5.03 16.96 33.90
CA ALA A 535 -4.91 15.51 33.99
C ALA A 535 -3.44 15.04 34.07
N CYS A 536 -2.54 15.69 33.34
CA CYS A 536 -1.11 15.32 33.30
C CYS A 536 -0.27 16.00 34.40
N ALA A 537 -0.89 16.76 35.30
CA ALA A 537 -0.25 17.29 36.50
C ALA A 537 -0.22 16.28 37.67
N VAL A 538 -0.88 15.11 37.51
CA VAL A 538 -0.87 14.05 38.53
C VAL A 538 0.58 13.57 38.77
N PRO A 539 1.10 13.64 40.02
CA PRO A 539 2.48 13.26 40.31
C PRO A 539 2.78 11.78 40.04
N ARG A 540 4.01 11.48 39.61
CA ARG A 540 4.50 10.09 39.42
C ARG A 540 4.49 9.26 40.71
N SER A 541 4.51 9.91 41.88
CA SER A 541 4.44 9.28 43.20
C SER A 541 3.06 8.71 43.52
N TRP A 542 1.99 9.20 42.87
CA TRP A 542 0.63 8.73 43.14
C TRP A 542 0.41 7.28 42.67
N PRO A 543 -0.55 6.55 43.27
CA PRO A 543 -0.86 5.18 42.86
C PRO A 543 -1.13 5.05 41.36
N LEU A 544 -0.61 3.99 40.74
CA LEU A 544 -0.80 3.71 39.31
C LEU A 544 -2.28 3.68 38.91
N ALA A 545 -3.17 3.31 39.83
CA ALA A 545 -4.61 3.32 39.64
C ALA A 545 -5.18 4.70 39.30
N ILE A 546 -4.60 5.78 39.85
CA ILE A 546 -5.02 7.16 39.58
C ILE A 546 -4.36 7.63 38.27
N ARG A 547 -3.04 7.42 38.13
CA ARG A 547 -2.27 7.83 36.95
C ARG A 547 -2.82 7.21 35.66
N ARG A 548 -3.23 5.94 35.70
CA ARG A 548 -3.87 5.27 34.55
C ARG A 548 -5.24 5.82 34.18
N ILE A 549 -5.98 6.42 35.13
CA ILE A 549 -7.27 7.08 34.85
C ILE A 549 -7.00 8.44 34.21
N ALA A 550 -6.09 9.22 34.80
CA ALA A 550 -5.65 10.50 34.27
C ALA A 550 -5.07 10.39 32.84
N GLY A 551 -4.30 9.35 32.56
CA GLY A 551 -3.75 9.06 31.23
C GLY A 551 -4.80 8.79 30.14
N ARG A 552 -6.09 8.64 30.50
CA ARG A 552 -7.19 8.45 29.53
C ARG A 552 -7.90 9.73 29.13
N VAL A 553 -7.35 10.89 29.49
CA VAL A 553 -7.86 12.23 29.18
C VAL A 553 -8.16 12.48 27.69
N TYR A 554 -7.48 11.77 26.79
CA TYR A 554 -7.72 11.86 25.35
C TYR A 554 -9.09 11.31 24.89
N HIS A 555 -9.86 10.66 25.77
CA HIS A 555 -11.25 10.22 25.49
C HIS A 555 -12.32 11.32 25.67
N HIS A 556 -11.92 12.59 25.88
CA HIS A 556 -12.82 13.75 26.00
C HIS A 556 -13.86 13.87 24.87
N GLY A 557 -13.58 13.31 23.68
CA GLY A 557 -14.54 13.26 22.57
C GLY A 557 -15.88 12.61 22.93
N GLY A 558 -15.93 11.75 23.95
CA GLY A 558 -17.19 11.17 24.45
C GLY A 558 -18.13 12.23 25.03
N ALA A 559 -17.57 13.20 25.76
CA ALA A 559 -18.35 14.33 26.30
C ALA A 559 -18.87 15.24 25.18
N HIS A 560 -18.02 15.56 24.19
CA HIS A 560 -18.43 16.31 22.99
C HIS A 560 -19.64 15.65 22.30
N SER A 561 -19.55 14.34 22.02
CA SER A 561 -20.64 13.62 21.37
C SER A 561 -21.88 13.49 22.26
N GLY A 562 -21.71 13.31 23.57
CA GLY A 562 -22.82 13.27 24.52
C GLY A 562 -23.60 14.58 24.53
N CYS A 563 -22.90 15.72 24.58
CA CYS A 563 -23.49 17.04 24.47
C CYS A 563 -24.17 17.26 23.11
N ALA A 564 -23.50 16.93 22.00
CA ALA A 564 -24.04 17.16 20.65
C ALA A 564 -25.33 16.37 20.39
N ILE A 565 -25.38 15.08 20.76
CA ILE A 565 -26.58 14.25 20.59
C ILE A 565 -27.69 14.72 21.54
N SER A 566 -27.36 15.06 22.78
CA SER A 566 -28.34 15.60 23.73
C SER A 566 -28.94 16.92 23.23
N ALA A 567 -28.13 17.81 22.65
CA ALA A 567 -28.61 19.06 22.04
C ALA A 567 -29.66 18.80 20.96
N ILE A 568 -29.48 17.77 20.13
CA ILE A 568 -30.43 17.43 19.07
C ILE A 568 -31.73 16.87 19.62
N VAL A 569 -31.68 15.99 20.63
CA VAL A 569 -32.90 15.46 21.28
C VAL A 569 -33.71 16.62 21.88
N TRP A 570 -33.04 17.52 22.60
CA TRP A 570 -33.67 18.72 23.13
C TRP A 570 -34.17 19.67 22.05
N LEU A 571 -33.45 19.82 20.94
CA LEU A 571 -33.85 20.67 19.82
C LEU A 571 -35.10 20.12 19.14
N VAL A 572 -35.22 18.80 18.95
CA VAL A 572 -36.45 18.18 18.43
C VAL A 572 -37.63 18.49 19.34
N TYR A 573 -37.47 18.38 20.66
CA TYR A 573 -38.53 18.73 21.61
C TYR A 573 -38.86 20.23 21.58
N PHE A 574 -37.84 21.09 21.52
CA PHE A 574 -38.01 22.53 21.35
C PHE A 574 -38.82 22.86 20.09
N THR A 575 -38.51 22.23 18.95
CA THR A 575 -39.25 22.40 17.70
C THR A 575 -40.73 22.06 17.87
N VAL A 576 -41.04 20.95 18.56
CA VAL A 576 -42.43 20.54 18.81
C VAL A 576 -43.17 21.58 19.66
N GLU A 577 -42.54 22.08 20.73
CA GLU A 577 -43.19 23.06 21.62
C GLU A 577 -43.36 24.43 20.95
N VAL A 578 -42.38 24.92 20.20
CA VAL A 578 -42.52 26.18 19.46
C VAL A 578 -43.61 26.07 18.38
N THR A 579 -43.70 24.94 17.69
CA THR A 579 -44.79 24.67 16.72
C THR A 579 -46.16 24.66 17.42
N ARG A 580 -46.26 24.07 18.61
CA ARG A 580 -47.50 24.12 19.42
C ARG A 580 -47.87 25.55 19.83
N ASP A 581 -46.88 26.34 20.23
CA ASP A 581 -47.11 27.74 20.61
C ASP A 581 -47.59 28.59 19.42
N VAL A 582 -47.12 28.34 18.19
CA VAL A 582 -47.66 29.01 16.99
C VAL A 582 -49.16 28.71 16.81
N VAL A 583 -49.55 27.44 16.96
CA VAL A 583 -50.95 27.02 16.82
C VAL A 583 -51.82 27.65 17.92
N ARG A 584 -51.32 27.73 19.16
CA ARG A 584 -52.04 28.32 20.30
C ARG A 584 -52.12 29.84 20.27
N ARG A 585 -51.09 30.52 19.76
CA ARG A 585 -50.94 32.00 19.80
C ARG A 585 -51.18 32.69 18.46
N GLY A 586 -51.75 32.00 17.47
CA GLY A 586 -52.20 32.61 16.21
C GLY A 586 -51.08 33.20 15.34
N GLY A 587 -49.92 32.55 15.24
CA GLY A 587 -48.86 32.95 14.30
C GLY A 587 -47.74 33.85 14.85
N ALA A 588 -47.82 34.29 16.10
CA ALA A 588 -46.83 35.19 16.72
C ALA A 588 -45.37 34.66 16.75
N LEU A 589 -45.14 33.36 16.51
CA LEU A 589 -43.83 32.71 16.52
C LEU A 589 -43.43 32.05 15.19
N ILE A 590 -44.05 32.43 14.05
CA ILE A 590 -43.75 31.80 12.75
C ILE A 590 -42.26 31.89 12.39
N ALA A 591 -41.65 33.07 12.57
CA ALA A 591 -40.23 33.26 12.27
C ALA A 591 -39.33 32.36 13.15
N THR A 592 -39.56 32.33 14.46
CA THR A 592 -38.87 31.48 15.43
C THR A 592 -38.98 30.00 15.05
N THR A 593 -40.17 29.57 14.62
CA THR A 593 -40.45 28.20 14.19
C THR A 593 -39.66 27.83 12.93
N VAL A 594 -39.74 28.66 11.88
CA VAL A 594 -39.05 28.40 10.60
C VAL A 594 -37.54 28.29 10.82
N ILE A 595 -36.94 29.24 11.54
CA ILE A 595 -35.50 29.21 11.85
C ILE A 595 -35.14 27.95 12.63
N THR A 596 -35.97 27.53 13.59
CA THR A 596 -35.75 26.30 14.37
C THR A 596 -35.72 25.05 13.48
N TYR A 597 -36.65 24.92 12.53
CA TYR A 597 -36.65 23.79 11.57
C TYR A 597 -35.39 23.79 10.69
N VAL A 598 -34.94 24.96 10.23
CA VAL A 598 -33.70 25.07 9.42
C VAL A 598 -32.48 24.66 10.25
N VAL A 599 -32.36 25.15 11.49
CA VAL A 599 -31.26 24.76 12.39
C VAL A 599 -31.30 23.25 12.65
N LEU A 600 -32.47 22.68 12.92
CA LEU A 600 -32.62 21.25 13.14
C LEU A 600 -32.19 20.43 11.90
N ALA A 601 -32.61 20.84 10.70
CA ALA A 601 -32.23 20.18 9.45
C ALA A 601 -30.71 20.21 9.24
N LEU A 602 -30.06 21.36 9.49
CA LEU A 602 -28.60 21.48 9.38
C LEU A 602 -27.87 20.58 10.37
N LEU A 603 -28.30 20.54 11.64
CA LEU A 603 -27.67 19.71 12.66
C LEU A 603 -27.88 18.21 12.42
N LEU A 604 -29.07 17.81 11.96
CA LEU A 604 -29.33 16.42 11.55
C LEU A 604 -28.45 16.00 10.38
N ALA A 605 -28.29 16.87 9.38
CA ALA A 605 -27.37 16.62 8.27
C ALA A 605 -25.92 16.48 8.76
N MET A 606 -25.47 17.35 9.67
CA MET A 606 -24.13 17.24 10.27
C MET A 606 -23.94 15.91 11.00
N VAL A 607 -24.92 15.44 11.77
CA VAL A 607 -24.84 14.13 12.46
C VAL A 607 -24.83 12.96 11.48
N TRP A 608 -25.61 13.04 10.41
CA TRP A 608 -25.61 12.03 9.36
C TRP A 608 -24.22 11.84 8.73
N PHE A 609 -23.55 12.94 8.37
CA PHE A 609 -22.19 12.89 7.85
C PHE A 609 -21.15 12.52 8.92
N ALA A 610 -21.39 12.84 10.18
CA ALA A 610 -20.53 12.48 11.31
C ALA A 610 -20.64 10.99 11.70
N TYR A 611 -21.63 10.24 11.19
CA TYR A 611 -21.79 8.82 11.49
C TYR A 611 -20.53 8.02 11.10
N PRO A 612 -19.93 7.22 11.98
CA PRO A 612 -18.58 6.68 11.77
C PRO A 612 -18.36 5.97 10.42
N LYS A 613 -19.32 5.15 9.99
CA LYS A 613 -19.23 4.42 8.72
C LYS A 613 -19.24 5.35 7.51
N ARG A 614 -20.02 6.44 7.57
CA ARG A 614 -20.11 7.45 6.51
C ARG A 614 -18.87 8.35 6.52
N ARG A 615 -18.48 8.83 7.71
CA ARG A 615 -17.29 9.66 7.90
C ARG A 615 -16.02 8.98 7.38
N SER A 616 -15.85 7.69 7.62
CA SER A 616 -14.68 6.94 7.13
C SER A 616 -14.63 6.78 5.60
N THR A 617 -15.78 6.80 4.92
CA THR A 617 -15.86 6.64 3.45
C THR A 617 -15.95 7.96 2.69
N ALA A 618 -16.40 9.03 3.35
CA ALA A 618 -16.69 10.33 2.74
C ALA A 618 -16.14 11.47 3.61
N HIS A 619 -14.86 11.36 3.98
CA HIS A 619 -14.18 12.27 4.93
C HIS A 619 -14.24 13.74 4.47
N ASP A 620 -13.92 14.03 3.21
CA ASP A 620 -13.97 15.39 2.65
C ASP A 620 -15.37 16.00 2.69
N ASN A 621 -16.40 15.19 2.40
CA ASN A 621 -17.80 15.64 2.48
C ASN A 621 -18.20 15.94 3.92
N PHE A 622 -17.75 15.12 4.87
CA PHE A 622 -17.92 15.40 6.29
C PHE A 622 -17.24 16.71 6.69
N GLU A 623 -15.99 16.96 6.29
CA GLU A 623 -15.29 18.20 6.63
C GLU A 623 -16.01 19.44 6.07
N ARG A 624 -16.44 19.38 4.80
CA ARG A 624 -17.16 20.48 4.15
C ARG A 624 -18.50 20.74 4.85
N THR A 625 -19.32 19.71 5.01
CA THR A 625 -20.65 19.85 5.61
C THR A 625 -20.56 20.33 7.05
N HIS A 626 -19.67 19.74 7.87
CA HIS A 626 -19.51 20.15 9.26
C HIS A 626 -19.07 21.62 9.40
N ARG A 627 -18.25 22.12 8.48
CA ARG A 627 -17.76 23.50 8.48
C ARG A 627 -18.82 24.50 8.01
N PHE A 628 -19.35 24.33 6.80
CA PHE A 628 -20.29 25.28 6.23
C PHE A 628 -21.63 25.24 6.97
N PHE A 629 -22.14 24.06 7.30
CA PHE A 629 -23.39 23.95 8.08
C PHE A 629 -23.16 24.37 9.53
N GLY A 630 -21.97 24.16 10.10
CA GLY A 630 -21.63 24.66 11.44
C GLY A 630 -21.68 26.19 11.53
N TRP A 631 -21.09 26.91 10.56
CA TRP A 631 -21.17 28.37 10.51
C TRP A 631 -22.60 28.87 10.24
N ALA A 632 -23.31 28.25 9.29
CA ALA A 632 -24.70 28.59 9.01
C ALA A 632 -25.60 28.37 10.24
N ALA A 633 -25.46 27.22 10.92
CA ALA A 633 -26.18 26.93 12.14
C ALA A 633 -25.84 27.95 13.24
N THR A 634 -24.56 28.31 13.42
CA THR A 634 -24.16 29.32 14.43
C THR A 634 -24.84 30.67 14.16
N ALA A 635 -24.85 31.14 12.91
CA ALA A 635 -25.52 32.38 12.53
C ALA A 635 -27.05 32.32 12.75
N LEU A 636 -27.69 31.21 12.37
CA LEU A 636 -29.12 31.03 12.58
C LEU A 636 -29.49 30.89 14.06
N VAL A 637 -28.61 30.31 14.89
CA VAL A 637 -28.81 30.23 16.34
C VAL A 637 -28.69 31.62 16.99
N TRP A 638 -27.88 32.54 16.46
CA TRP A 638 -27.89 33.95 16.88
C TRP A 638 -29.26 34.59 16.64
N VAL A 639 -29.80 34.42 15.43
CA VAL A 639 -31.14 34.89 15.08
C VAL A 639 -32.18 34.26 16.00
N LEU A 640 -32.10 32.95 16.23
CA LEU A 640 -33.02 32.22 17.09
C LEU A 640 -33.00 32.72 18.55
N VAL A 641 -31.82 32.99 19.12
CA VAL A 641 -31.71 33.51 20.49
C VAL A 641 -32.32 34.91 20.60
N VAL A 642 -32.10 35.77 19.61
CA VAL A 642 -32.68 37.12 19.59
C VAL A 642 -34.21 37.07 19.46
N LEU A 643 -34.73 36.28 18.50
CA LEU A 643 -36.17 36.10 18.32
C LEU A 643 -36.83 35.53 19.58
N LEU A 644 -36.28 34.44 20.13
CA LEU A 644 -36.83 33.80 21.32
C LEU A 644 -36.77 34.72 22.55
N THR A 645 -35.75 35.58 22.67
CA THR A 645 -35.70 36.57 23.74
C THR A 645 -36.77 37.65 23.54
N ASN A 646 -36.95 38.11 22.30
CA ASN A 646 -37.96 39.11 21.98
C ASN A 646 -39.39 38.59 22.19
N ASP A 647 -39.65 37.32 21.90
CA ASP A 647 -40.97 36.70 22.01
C ASP A 647 -41.39 36.42 23.46
N TYR A 648 -40.42 36.27 24.38
CA TYR A 648 -40.67 35.90 25.79
C TYR A 648 -40.22 36.96 26.81
N LYS A 649 -39.77 38.15 26.39
CA LYS A 649 -39.44 39.27 27.29
C LYS A 649 -40.68 39.80 28.00
N GLN A 650 -40.50 40.47 29.13
CA GLN A 650 -41.63 41.07 29.85
C GLN A 650 -42.22 42.27 29.08
N PRO A 651 -43.54 42.51 29.17
CA PRO A 651 -44.15 43.71 28.58
C PRO A 651 -43.49 45.00 29.11
N GLY A 652 -43.10 45.90 28.21
CA GLY A 652 -42.39 47.14 28.56
C GLY A 652 -40.87 47.00 28.72
N GLU A 653 -40.32 45.77 28.74
CA GLU A 653 -38.89 45.54 28.79
C GLU A 653 -38.22 45.80 27.43
N SER A 654 -37.09 46.51 27.43
CA SER A 654 -36.28 46.68 26.22
C SER A 654 -35.60 45.36 25.83
N LEU A 655 -35.47 45.09 24.53
CA LEU A 655 -34.79 43.88 24.04
C LEU A 655 -33.34 43.79 24.52
N ALA A 656 -32.64 44.93 24.60
CA ALA A 656 -31.26 44.99 25.07
C ALA A 656 -31.12 44.56 26.54
N HIS A 657 -32.06 44.97 27.40
CA HIS A 657 -32.09 44.53 28.80
C HIS A 657 -32.34 43.02 28.88
N ALA A 658 -33.36 42.52 28.18
CA ALA A 658 -33.70 41.10 28.16
C ALA A 658 -32.53 40.21 27.68
N LEU A 659 -31.82 40.62 26.62
CA LEU A 659 -30.65 39.89 26.09
C LEU A 659 -29.50 39.82 27.09
N ARG A 660 -29.21 40.93 27.79
CA ARG A 660 -28.12 40.98 28.79
C ARG A 660 -28.35 39.99 29.94
N HIS A 661 -29.60 39.75 30.32
CA HIS A 661 -29.96 38.82 31.39
C HIS A 661 -30.28 37.40 30.88
N ASN A 662 -30.25 37.15 29.57
CA ASN A 662 -30.48 35.84 29.00
C ASN A 662 -29.19 35.00 28.95
N ALA A 663 -29.18 33.86 29.65
CA ALA A 663 -28.05 32.93 29.63
C ALA A 663 -27.71 32.42 28.23
N SER A 664 -28.71 32.21 27.36
CA SER A 664 -28.51 31.73 25.98
C SER A 664 -27.69 32.72 25.14
N PHE A 665 -27.84 34.02 25.39
CA PHE A 665 -27.08 35.08 24.71
C PHE A 665 -25.58 34.99 25.06
N TRP A 666 -25.24 34.85 26.34
CA TRP A 666 -23.85 34.72 26.75
C TRP A 666 -23.22 33.39 26.30
N MET A 667 -23.99 32.30 26.31
CA MET A 667 -23.50 31.02 25.81
C MET A 667 -23.20 31.05 24.31
N ILE A 668 -24.02 31.74 23.50
CA ILE A 668 -23.72 31.88 22.07
C ILE A 668 -22.54 32.83 21.80
N CYS A 669 -22.33 33.85 22.64
CA CYS A 669 -21.08 34.62 22.63
C CYS A 669 -19.87 33.71 22.86
N ILE A 670 -19.92 32.84 23.87
CA ILE A 670 -18.85 31.87 24.17
C ILE A 670 -18.63 30.91 23.01
N ILE A 671 -19.70 30.34 22.43
CA ILE A 671 -19.62 29.47 21.25
C ILE A 671 -18.92 30.18 20.10
N THR A 672 -19.36 31.40 19.79
CA THR A 672 -18.85 32.19 18.66
C THR A 672 -17.38 32.54 18.87
N LEU A 673 -17.01 33.07 20.04
CA LEU A 673 -15.62 33.37 20.40
C LEU A 673 -14.75 32.11 20.38
N SER A 674 -15.26 30.98 20.85
CA SER A 674 -14.58 29.68 20.82
C SER A 674 -14.24 29.27 19.39
N ILE A 675 -15.20 29.36 18.46
CA ILE A 675 -15.00 29.00 17.05
C ILE A 675 -14.05 30.01 16.37
N VAL A 676 -14.33 31.31 16.49
CA VAL A 676 -13.58 32.40 15.85
C VAL A 676 -12.14 32.48 16.34
N SER A 677 -11.85 32.19 17.62
CA SER A 677 -10.50 32.31 18.19
C SER A 677 -9.42 31.52 17.43
N SER A 678 -9.80 30.37 16.85
CA SER A 678 -8.88 29.57 16.04
C SER A 678 -8.57 30.24 14.70
N TRP A 679 -9.58 30.90 14.10
CA TRP A 679 -9.49 31.61 12.83
C TRP A 679 -8.82 32.97 12.96
N ALA A 680 -8.93 33.63 14.11
CA ALA A 680 -8.18 34.85 14.41
C ALA A 680 -6.65 34.63 14.39
N ARG A 681 -6.21 33.37 14.49
CA ARG A 681 -4.80 32.96 14.37
C ARG A 681 -4.49 32.27 13.04
N LEU A 682 -5.37 32.39 12.05
CA LEU A 682 -5.13 31.88 10.71
C LEU A 682 -3.99 32.66 10.07
N ARG A 683 -2.94 31.97 9.65
CA ARG A 683 -1.82 32.58 8.94
C ARG A 683 -1.19 31.60 7.98
N LYS A 684 -0.59 32.12 6.91
CA LYS A 684 0.20 31.34 5.96
C LYS A 684 1.66 31.41 6.37
N VAL A 685 2.26 30.27 6.64
CA VAL A 685 3.65 30.15 7.13
C VAL A 685 4.54 29.52 6.07
N ASN A 686 5.82 29.87 6.09
CA ASN A 686 6.82 29.23 5.26
C ASN A 686 7.07 27.80 5.76
N VAL A 687 7.36 26.90 4.82
CA VAL A 687 7.60 25.49 5.09
C VAL A 687 8.82 25.06 4.30
N ARG A 688 9.85 24.57 5.00
CA ARG A 688 10.95 23.88 4.36
C ARG A 688 10.59 22.41 4.24
N SER A 689 10.52 21.93 3.00
CA SER A 689 10.08 20.58 2.69
C SER A 689 11.25 19.69 2.28
N VAL A 690 11.36 18.51 2.89
CA VAL A 690 12.39 17.50 2.60
C VAL A 690 11.67 16.20 2.28
N VAL A 691 11.68 15.80 1.01
CA VAL A 691 11.12 14.51 0.59
C VAL A 691 12.05 13.40 1.09
N LEU A 692 11.53 12.53 1.95
CA LEU A 692 12.32 11.43 2.54
C LEU A 692 12.29 10.20 1.62
N SER A 693 11.15 9.96 0.99
CA SER A 693 10.94 8.84 0.07
C SER A 693 9.66 9.05 -0.75
N ASN A 694 9.35 8.13 -1.67
CA ASN A 694 8.06 8.08 -2.35
C ASN A 694 6.86 7.86 -1.38
N HIS A 695 7.11 7.58 -0.10
CA HIS A 695 6.07 7.34 0.90
C HIS A 695 6.02 8.41 1.99
N ALA A 696 7.05 9.22 2.20
CA ALA A 696 7.09 10.19 3.29
C ALA A 696 7.82 11.48 2.93
N ILE A 697 7.35 12.58 3.52
CA ILE A 697 7.95 13.92 3.45
C ILE A 697 8.03 14.52 4.85
N ARG A 698 9.14 15.20 5.15
CA ARG A 698 9.32 15.97 6.38
C ARG A 698 9.15 17.45 6.09
N LEU A 699 8.26 18.09 6.84
CA LEU A 699 7.94 19.51 6.72
C LEU A 699 8.44 20.24 7.97
N TYR A 700 9.26 21.28 7.80
CA TYR A 700 9.84 22.07 8.88
C TYR A 700 9.17 23.44 8.96
N PHE A 701 8.92 23.90 10.20
CA PHE A 701 8.22 25.12 10.56
C PHE A 701 9.00 25.86 11.66
N ASP A 702 9.00 27.18 11.63
CA ASP A 702 9.73 28.06 12.56
C ASP A 702 8.82 29.03 13.33
N TYR A 703 7.51 28.97 13.11
CA TYR A 703 6.56 29.96 13.65
C TYR A 703 6.21 29.77 15.14
N ALA A 704 6.53 28.63 15.73
CA ALA A 704 6.19 28.25 17.11
C ALA A 704 7.13 27.16 17.64
N ASN A 705 7.19 27.03 18.97
CA ASN A 705 7.93 25.99 19.68
C ASN A 705 6.95 25.09 20.46
N PRO A 706 6.35 24.08 19.81
CA PRO A 706 5.46 23.13 20.47
C PRO A 706 6.15 22.30 21.56
N LYS A 707 5.35 21.79 22.50
CA LYS A 707 5.79 20.90 23.58
C LYS A 707 5.56 19.44 23.19
N THR A 708 6.22 18.53 23.90
CA THR A 708 6.03 17.08 23.75
C THR A 708 4.56 16.68 23.78
N GLY A 709 4.16 15.93 22.75
CA GLY A 709 2.78 15.50 22.56
C GLY A 709 1.87 16.51 21.88
N HIS A 710 2.37 17.67 21.41
CA HIS A 710 1.57 18.58 20.60
C HIS A 710 1.31 18.07 19.18
N PHE A 711 0.22 18.56 18.60
CA PHE A 711 -0.06 18.51 17.17
C PHE A 711 -0.51 19.89 16.67
N VAL A 712 -0.41 20.08 15.36
CA VAL A 712 -0.87 21.27 14.65
C VAL A 712 -1.80 20.87 13.52
N ARG A 713 -2.62 21.82 13.06
CA ARG A 713 -3.48 21.66 11.89
C ARG A 713 -2.91 22.48 10.75
N ILE A 714 -2.68 21.84 9.61
CA ILE A 714 -2.13 22.44 8.40
C ILE A 714 -3.13 22.30 7.25
N SER A 715 -3.09 23.22 6.30
CA SER A 715 -3.95 23.20 5.12
C SER A 715 -3.35 23.96 3.95
N LYS A 716 -3.61 23.50 2.73
CA LYS A 716 -3.38 24.21 1.47
C LYS A 716 -4.53 25.16 1.15
N SER A 717 -5.77 24.76 1.49
CA SER A 717 -6.99 25.55 1.29
C SER A 717 -7.83 25.63 2.57
N PRO A 718 -7.68 26.69 3.39
CA PRO A 718 -8.21 26.75 4.75
C PRO A 718 -9.75 26.75 4.81
N LEU A 719 -10.43 27.03 3.70
CA LEU A 719 -11.89 26.94 3.59
C LEU A 719 -12.38 25.55 3.18
N MET A 720 -11.51 24.68 2.65
CA MET A 720 -11.89 23.37 2.12
C MET A 720 -11.43 22.20 3.00
N GLU A 721 -10.19 22.21 3.48
CA GLU A 721 -9.60 21.05 4.20
C GLU A 721 -8.75 21.49 5.39
N TRP A 722 -8.60 20.60 6.39
CA TRP A 722 -7.62 20.74 7.47
C TRP A 722 -7.07 19.38 7.91
N HIS A 723 -5.77 19.21 7.92
CA HIS A 723 -5.13 17.97 8.37
C HIS A 723 -4.32 18.16 9.65
N SER A 724 -4.50 17.27 10.62
CA SER A 724 -3.81 17.29 11.91
C SER A 724 -2.55 16.41 11.88
N PHE A 725 -1.40 16.97 12.25
CA PHE A 725 -0.13 16.23 12.35
C PHE A 725 0.56 16.54 13.67
N ALA A 726 1.11 15.49 14.30
CA ALA A 726 1.92 15.68 15.50
C ALA A 726 3.22 16.41 15.18
N THR A 727 3.64 17.26 16.12
CA THR A 727 4.85 18.04 15.99
C THR A 727 6.05 17.27 16.50
N ILE A 728 7.15 17.31 15.77
CA ILE A 728 8.46 16.78 16.13
C ILE A 728 9.34 17.98 16.53
N GLN A 729 9.39 18.26 17.82
CA GLN A 729 10.27 19.27 18.42
C GLN A 729 11.58 18.60 18.83
N GLU A 730 12.71 19.09 18.31
CA GLU A 730 14.04 18.69 18.78
C GLU A 730 14.45 19.59 19.97
N PRO A 731 14.96 19.04 21.08
CA PRO A 731 15.41 19.83 22.23
C PRO A 731 16.48 20.86 21.82
N GLY A 732 16.31 22.10 22.27
CA GLY A 732 17.27 23.19 22.00
C GLY A 732 17.19 23.80 20.59
N VAL A 733 16.47 23.17 19.65
CA VAL A 733 16.30 23.69 18.28
C VAL A 733 15.01 24.49 18.18
N PRO A 734 15.03 25.76 17.71
CA PRO A 734 13.81 26.53 17.49
C PRO A 734 13.00 25.97 16.31
N GLY A 735 11.68 26.09 16.39
CA GLY A 735 10.76 25.52 15.42
C GLY A 735 10.56 24.02 15.61
N PHE A 736 9.77 23.42 14.72
CA PHE A 736 9.43 22.00 14.76
C PHE A 736 9.35 21.43 13.36
N SER A 737 9.32 20.11 13.26
CA SER A 737 9.03 19.40 12.02
C SER A 737 7.83 18.50 12.16
N LEU A 738 7.34 17.96 11.05
CA LEU A 738 6.31 16.92 11.04
C LEU A 738 6.56 15.96 9.88
N VAL A 739 6.16 14.71 10.07
CA VAL A 739 6.28 13.67 9.05
C VAL A 739 4.89 13.41 8.47
N VAL A 740 4.76 13.61 7.16
CA VAL A 740 3.56 13.29 6.39
C VAL A 740 3.86 12.03 5.59
N SER A 741 3.06 10.98 5.77
CA SER A 741 3.16 9.76 4.98
C SER A 741 1.97 9.59 4.05
N ARG A 742 2.20 8.93 2.92
CA ARG A 742 1.20 8.69 1.88
C ARG A 742 0.09 7.78 2.42
N ALA A 743 -1.05 8.38 2.75
CA ALA A 743 -2.24 7.71 3.26
C ALA A 743 -3.52 8.02 2.45
N GLY A 744 -3.51 9.08 1.65
CA GLY A 744 -4.62 9.52 0.80
C GLY A 744 -4.21 10.68 -0.10
N ASP A 745 -5.15 11.18 -0.89
CA ASP A 745 -4.91 12.11 -2.01
C ASP A 745 -4.13 13.36 -1.58
N TRP A 746 -4.57 14.03 -0.49
CA TRP A 746 -3.89 15.22 0.00
C TRP A 746 -2.44 14.95 0.43
N THR A 747 -2.19 13.84 1.14
CA THR A 747 -0.84 13.46 1.60
C THR A 747 0.06 13.02 0.46
N GLY A 748 -0.47 12.26 -0.51
CA GLY A 748 0.26 11.84 -1.70
C GLY A 748 0.67 13.03 -2.55
N HIS A 749 -0.29 13.94 -2.81
CA HIS A 749 -0.03 15.17 -3.53
C HIS A 749 0.96 16.09 -2.80
N THR A 750 0.99 16.10 -1.46
CA THR A 750 1.98 16.85 -0.67
C THR A 750 3.39 16.28 -0.77
N ILE A 751 3.53 14.96 -0.95
CA ILE A 751 4.82 14.31 -1.18
C ILE A 751 5.31 14.56 -2.61
N GLU A 752 4.42 14.42 -3.60
CA GLU A 752 4.73 14.61 -5.03
C GLU A 752 4.96 16.08 -5.39
N ASN A 753 4.26 16.99 -4.71
CA ASN A 753 4.35 18.44 -4.90
C ASN A 753 4.62 19.10 -3.54
N PRO A 754 5.89 19.07 -3.08
CA PRO A 754 6.30 19.63 -1.79
C PRO A 754 5.91 21.11 -1.64
N PRO A 755 5.11 21.47 -0.62
CA PRO A 755 4.68 22.86 -0.44
C PRO A 755 5.82 23.71 0.13
N THR A 756 5.91 24.97 -0.29
CA THR A 756 6.81 25.96 0.33
C THR A 756 6.08 26.85 1.34
N LYS A 757 4.75 26.85 1.31
CA LYS A 757 3.88 27.59 2.23
C LYS A 757 2.63 26.78 2.57
N LEU A 758 2.21 26.82 3.82
CA LEU A 758 0.97 26.18 4.29
C LEU A 758 0.21 27.11 5.24
N TRP A 759 -1.11 26.96 5.29
CA TRP A 759 -1.94 27.61 6.28
C TRP A 759 -1.93 26.84 7.58
N VAL A 760 -1.85 27.58 8.69
CA VAL A 760 -1.97 27.07 10.05
C VAL A 760 -3.02 27.88 10.79
N ARG A 761 -3.70 27.25 11.76
CA ARG A 761 -4.69 27.91 12.62
C ARG A 761 -4.59 27.46 14.07
N GLY A 762 -5.17 28.25 14.96
CA GLY A 762 -5.25 27.92 16.38
C GLY A 762 -3.90 27.90 17.06
N VAL A 763 -3.80 27.13 18.13
CA VAL A 763 -2.55 26.93 18.89
C VAL A 763 -2.16 25.45 18.85
N PRO A 764 -0.86 25.12 18.95
CA PRO A 764 -0.43 23.74 19.17
C PRO A 764 -1.20 23.11 20.33
N THR A 765 -1.77 21.93 20.08
CA THR A 765 -2.72 21.29 21.01
C THR A 765 -2.18 19.94 21.47
N TYR A 766 -2.36 19.57 22.73
CA TYR A 766 -1.93 18.27 23.24
C TYR A 766 -2.73 17.10 22.65
N GLY A 767 -2.00 16.08 22.24
CA GLY A 767 -2.48 14.74 21.91
C GLY A 767 -2.06 13.71 22.98
N VAL A 768 -2.27 12.43 22.66
CA VAL A 768 -2.15 11.32 23.62
C VAL A 768 -0.78 11.23 24.29
N LEU A 769 0.31 11.56 23.61
CA LEU A 769 1.66 11.39 24.17
C LEU A 769 2.04 12.44 25.22
N ARG A 770 1.17 13.43 25.48
CA ARG A 770 1.31 14.30 26.65
C ARG A 770 1.28 13.52 27.97
N ILE A 771 0.71 12.31 27.98
CA ILE A 771 0.59 11.47 29.17
C ILE A 771 1.91 10.78 29.58
N VAL A 772 2.94 10.80 28.74
CA VAL A 772 4.21 10.07 29.00
C VAL A 772 4.82 10.41 30.37
N PRO A 773 4.83 11.67 30.84
CA PRO A 773 5.34 12.02 32.16
C PRO A 773 4.53 11.47 33.35
N LEU A 774 3.32 10.95 33.14
CA LEU A 774 2.52 10.30 34.20
C LEU A 774 3.11 8.97 34.65
N PHE A 775 4.03 8.37 33.90
CA PHE A 775 4.55 7.03 34.17
C PHE A 775 6.04 7.06 34.46
N ARG A 776 6.51 6.09 35.25
CA ARG A 776 7.93 5.96 35.61
C ARG A 776 8.74 5.29 34.50
N ARG A 777 8.15 4.31 33.82
CA ARG A 777 8.72 3.59 32.66
C ARG A 777 7.61 3.24 31.69
N MET A 778 7.85 3.42 30.39
CA MET A 778 6.87 3.13 29.35
C MET A 778 7.44 2.37 28.17
N VAL A 779 6.64 1.51 27.56
CA VAL A 779 6.88 1.03 26.19
C VAL A 779 6.13 1.91 25.21
N ILE A 780 6.83 2.39 24.18
CA ILE A 780 6.24 3.15 23.08
C ILE A 780 6.21 2.26 21.84
N VAL A 781 5.02 2.04 21.30
CA VAL A 781 4.80 1.23 20.09
C VAL A 781 4.41 2.15 18.95
N ALA A 782 5.24 2.23 17.92
CA ALA A 782 5.01 3.03 16.73
C ALA A 782 4.97 2.15 15.48
N THR A 783 4.08 2.47 14.54
CA THR A 783 4.10 1.83 13.21
C THR A 783 4.18 2.86 12.11
N GLY A 784 5.12 2.70 11.16
CA GLY A 784 5.32 3.68 10.09
C GLY A 784 5.47 5.09 10.63
N SER A 785 4.70 6.05 10.08
CA SER A 785 4.70 7.46 10.50
C SER A 785 4.18 7.72 11.90
N GLY A 786 3.63 6.70 12.57
CA GLY A 786 3.32 6.77 14.00
C GLY A 786 4.53 7.09 14.88
N ILE A 787 5.75 7.01 14.33
CA ILE A 787 6.97 7.46 15.00
C ILE A 787 7.03 8.98 15.21
N GLY A 788 6.43 9.78 14.32
CA GLY A 788 6.47 11.24 14.39
C GLY A 788 5.91 11.77 15.71
N PRO A 789 4.68 11.38 16.10
CA PRO A 789 4.15 11.71 17.42
C PRO A 789 5.06 11.29 18.59
N CYS A 790 5.74 10.16 18.48
CA CYS A 790 6.60 9.58 19.53
C CYS A 790 7.93 10.32 19.69
N ALA A 791 8.49 10.84 18.59
CA ALA A 791 9.83 11.41 18.54
C ALA A 791 10.11 12.50 19.60
N PRO A 792 9.24 13.50 19.85
CA PRO A 792 9.48 14.47 20.91
C PRO A 792 9.70 13.85 22.29
N ALA A 793 8.91 12.83 22.66
CA ALA A 793 9.04 12.19 23.95
C ALA A 793 10.37 11.44 24.06
N ILE A 794 10.79 10.79 22.98
CA ILE A 794 12.06 10.08 22.86
C ILE A 794 13.24 11.05 22.98
N PHE A 795 13.20 12.18 22.25
CA PHE A 795 14.28 13.18 22.28
C PHE A 795 14.39 13.88 23.64
N GLU A 796 13.27 14.16 24.30
CA GLU A 796 13.26 14.87 25.58
C GLU A 796 13.77 14.01 26.76
N LYS A 797 13.78 12.67 26.61
CA LYS A 797 14.28 11.69 27.60
C LYS A 797 13.79 11.88 29.05
N ARG A 798 12.64 12.54 29.26
CA ARG A 798 12.06 12.81 30.60
C ARG A 798 11.54 11.60 31.34
N THR A 799 11.15 10.57 30.61
CA THR A 799 10.66 9.29 31.15
C THR A 799 11.46 8.19 30.46
N PRO A 800 12.09 7.28 31.21
CA PRO A 800 12.71 6.09 30.62
C PRO A 800 11.69 5.34 29.76
N MET A 801 12.05 5.07 28.51
CA MET A 801 11.17 4.42 27.56
C MET A 801 11.89 3.43 26.68
N ARG A 802 11.16 2.39 26.27
CA ARG A 802 11.62 1.43 25.27
C ARG A 802 10.77 1.51 24.02
N LEU A 803 11.41 1.73 22.88
CA LEU A 803 10.75 1.90 21.60
C LEU A 803 10.59 0.56 20.88
N LEU A 804 9.38 0.29 20.40
CA LEU A 804 9.10 -0.70 19.35
C LEU A 804 8.63 0.04 18.10
N TRP A 805 9.43 0.03 17.05
CA TRP A 805 9.08 0.68 15.79
C TRP A 805 9.03 -0.32 14.64
N THR A 806 7.83 -0.52 14.10
CA THR A 806 7.61 -1.45 12.98
C THR A 806 7.35 -0.69 11.69
N SER A 807 8.11 -0.94 10.63
CA SER A 807 7.87 -0.35 9.31
C SER A 807 8.49 -1.19 8.19
N PRO A 808 8.02 -1.08 6.93
CA PRO A 808 8.78 -1.55 5.78
C PRO A 808 10.06 -0.73 5.63
N ASP A 809 11.24 -1.30 5.91
CA ASP A 809 12.55 -0.64 5.77
C ASP A 809 12.58 0.82 6.28
N VAL A 810 12.80 1.00 7.58
CA VAL A 810 12.69 2.31 8.25
C VAL A 810 13.59 3.38 7.65
N ARG A 811 14.83 3.02 7.26
CA ARG A 811 15.81 3.95 6.70
C ARG A 811 15.40 4.40 5.32
N LYS A 812 14.99 3.47 4.46
CA LYS A 812 14.48 3.79 3.13
C LYS A 812 13.20 4.63 3.17
N THR A 813 12.38 4.45 4.19
CA THR A 813 11.09 5.15 4.28
C THR A 813 11.22 6.55 4.90
N PHE A 814 12.00 6.69 5.97
CA PHE A 814 12.05 7.91 6.80
C PHE A 814 13.40 8.66 6.75
N GLY A 815 14.36 8.17 5.97
CA GLY A 815 15.68 8.77 5.82
C GLY A 815 16.61 8.49 7.01
N ASN A 816 17.92 8.53 6.74
CA ASN A 816 18.94 8.24 7.76
C ASN A 816 18.92 9.28 8.89
N GLU A 817 18.82 10.57 8.59
CA GLU A 817 18.89 11.64 9.59
C GLU A 817 17.89 11.47 10.75
N LEU A 818 16.61 11.18 10.43
CA LEU A 818 15.59 10.99 11.46
C LEU A 818 15.78 9.67 12.22
N VAL A 819 16.14 8.60 11.50
CA VAL A 819 16.36 7.28 12.10
C VAL A 819 17.55 7.31 13.04
N ASP A 820 18.67 7.91 12.63
CA ASP A 820 19.90 7.98 13.42
C ASP A 820 19.68 8.81 14.69
N LYS A 821 19.01 9.98 14.60
CA LYS A 821 18.63 10.77 15.77
C LYS A 821 17.74 9.98 16.75
N LEU A 822 16.81 9.17 16.23
CA LEU A 822 15.94 8.34 17.06
C LEU A 822 16.70 7.19 17.74
N LEU A 823 17.61 6.52 17.03
CA LEU A 823 18.42 5.44 17.56
C LEU A 823 19.48 5.95 18.55
N GLU A 824 20.05 7.13 18.32
CA GLU A 824 20.92 7.80 19.29
C GLU A 824 20.14 8.19 20.56
N ALA A 825 18.88 8.59 20.41
CA ALA A 825 18.01 8.90 21.53
C ALA A 825 17.50 7.65 22.27
N SER A 826 17.32 6.52 21.57
CA SER A 826 16.91 5.22 22.11
C SER A 826 17.76 4.09 21.51
N PRO A 827 18.97 3.86 22.04
CA PRO A 827 19.89 2.84 21.49
C PRO A 827 19.37 1.41 21.61
N ASP A 828 18.45 1.18 22.54
CA ASP A 828 17.76 -0.09 22.82
C ASP A 828 16.45 -0.26 22.05
N ALA A 829 16.19 0.62 21.07
CA ALA A 829 15.00 0.57 20.24
C ALA A 829 14.90 -0.74 19.44
N VAL A 830 13.73 -1.36 19.49
CA VAL A 830 13.40 -2.54 18.70
C VAL A 830 12.84 -2.10 17.36
N ILE A 831 13.66 -2.18 16.31
CA ILE A 831 13.26 -1.93 14.94
C ILE A 831 12.84 -3.24 14.27
N TYR A 832 11.60 -3.28 13.75
CA TYR A 832 11.06 -4.47 13.09
C TYR A 832 10.73 -4.17 11.62
N ASP A 833 11.53 -4.74 10.71
CA ASP A 833 11.29 -4.62 9.28
C ASP A 833 10.21 -5.60 8.80
N THR A 834 9.02 -5.04 8.52
CA THR A 834 7.87 -5.85 8.12
C THR A 834 7.97 -6.46 6.71
N ARG A 835 8.90 -5.99 5.86
CA ARG A 835 9.18 -6.61 4.55
C ARG A 835 10.11 -7.79 4.68
N LYS A 836 11.09 -7.71 5.58
CA LYS A 836 12.05 -8.80 5.81
C LYS A 836 11.46 -9.93 6.65
N HIS A 837 10.68 -9.59 7.67
CA HIS A 837 10.25 -10.54 8.70
C HIS A 837 8.73 -10.73 8.79
N GLY A 838 7.96 -10.24 7.81
CA GLY A 838 6.50 -10.30 7.82
C GLY A 838 5.85 -9.38 8.86
N LYS A 839 4.56 -9.55 9.15
CA LYS A 839 3.88 -8.74 10.19
C LYS A 839 4.04 -9.41 11.57
N PRO A 840 4.59 -8.72 12.57
CA PRO A 840 4.79 -9.33 13.90
C PRO A 840 3.47 -9.51 14.66
N ASP A 841 3.45 -10.45 15.61
CA ASP A 841 2.40 -10.44 16.64
C ASP A 841 2.68 -9.30 17.63
N MET A 842 2.10 -8.15 17.31
CA MET A 842 2.27 -6.94 18.10
C MET A 842 1.85 -7.08 19.57
N VAL A 843 0.95 -8.00 19.92
CA VAL A 843 0.56 -8.19 21.33
C VAL A 843 1.65 -8.91 22.09
N LYS A 844 2.18 -10.01 21.54
CA LYS A 844 3.30 -10.75 22.16
C LYS A 844 4.54 -9.90 22.26
N LEU A 845 4.95 -9.27 21.16
CA LEU A 845 6.16 -8.46 21.12
C LEU A 845 6.10 -7.26 22.07
N THR A 846 4.95 -6.58 22.13
CA THR A 846 4.74 -5.50 23.12
C THR A 846 4.84 -6.05 24.55
N LEU A 847 4.23 -7.21 24.83
CA LEU A 847 4.25 -7.80 26.16
C LEU A 847 5.67 -8.18 26.60
N ARG A 848 6.47 -8.74 25.69
CA ARG A 848 7.88 -9.04 25.93
C ARG A 848 8.62 -7.80 26.40
N LEU A 849 8.50 -6.69 25.66
CA LEU A 849 9.14 -5.44 26.03
C LEU A 849 8.62 -4.85 27.34
N VAL A 850 7.32 -5.01 27.64
CA VAL A 850 6.77 -4.59 28.93
C VAL A 850 7.40 -5.38 30.07
N ARG A 851 7.63 -6.69 29.90
CA ARG A 851 8.27 -7.55 30.91
C ARG A 851 9.75 -7.22 31.06
N GLU A 852 10.50 -7.19 29.95
CA GLU A 852 11.94 -6.91 29.95
C GLU A 852 12.28 -5.52 30.50
N PHE A 853 11.46 -4.52 30.16
CA PHE A 853 11.68 -3.13 30.58
C PHE A 853 10.97 -2.80 31.91
N ASP A 854 10.22 -3.75 32.48
CA ASP A 854 9.38 -3.58 33.66
C ASP A 854 8.52 -2.30 33.59
N ALA A 855 7.83 -2.16 32.44
CA ALA A 855 7.10 -0.95 32.10
C ALA A 855 5.76 -0.84 32.84
N GLU A 856 5.45 0.36 33.37
CA GLU A 856 4.17 0.60 34.05
C GLU A 856 3.00 0.74 33.05
N ALA A 857 3.30 1.12 31.80
CA ALA A 857 2.31 1.40 30.79
C ALA A 857 2.86 1.29 29.36
N VAL A 858 1.95 1.21 28.40
CA VAL A 858 2.23 1.22 26.97
C VAL A 858 1.51 2.38 26.29
N ALA A 859 2.18 3.11 25.40
CA ALA A 859 1.53 3.99 24.44
C ALA A 859 1.70 3.45 23.02
N ILE A 860 0.62 3.39 22.24
CA ILE A 860 0.59 2.83 20.89
C ILE A 860 0.10 3.88 19.91
N ILE A 861 0.89 4.14 18.87
CA ILE A 861 0.57 5.02 17.76
C ILE A 861 0.62 4.20 16.46
N SER A 862 -0.55 3.80 15.99
CA SER A 862 -0.74 3.00 14.79
C SER A 862 -2.10 3.27 14.14
N ASN A 863 -2.38 2.57 13.04
CA ASN A 863 -3.73 2.54 12.46
C ASN A 863 -4.76 2.04 13.48
N GLN A 864 -6.02 2.41 13.29
CA GLN A 864 -7.12 2.13 14.23
C GLN A 864 -7.18 0.66 14.65
N LYS A 865 -7.22 -0.27 13.68
CA LYS A 865 -7.41 -1.70 13.95
C LYS A 865 -6.27 -2.26 14.82
N LEU A 866 -5.04 -1.88 14.53
CA LEU A 866 -3.88 -2.37 15.29
C LEU A 866 -3.81 -1.73 16.68
N THR A 867 -4.08 -0.44 16.78
CA THR A 867 -4.17 0.28 18.05
C THR A 867 -5.22 -0.37 18.96
N GLU A 868 -6.43 -0.63 18.46
CA GLU A 868 -7.49 -1.31 19.20
C GLU A 868 -7.07 -2.72 19.64
N LYS A 869 -6.43 -3.50 18.75
CA LYS A 869 -5.94 -4.85 19.04
C LYS A 869 -4.93 -4.85 20.19
N VAL A 870 -3.91 -3.98 20.13
CA VAL A 870 -2.84 -3.94 21.13
C VAL A 870 -3.35 -3.38 22.45
N VAL A 871 -4.11 -2.28 22.43
CA VAL A 871 -4.70 -1.70 23.64
C VAL A 871 -5.60 -2.72 24.34
N TYR A 872 -6.50 -3.39 23.60
CA TYR A 872 -7.33 -4.45 24.19
C TYR A 872 -6.48 -5.63 24.70
N GLY A 873 -5.46 -6.03 23.96
CA GLY A 873 -4.54 -7.12 24.31
C GLY A 873 -3.79 -6.87 25.63
N MET A 874 -3.32 -5.65 25.85
CA MET A 874 -2.63 -5.22 27.08
C MET A 874 -3.61 -4.99 28.24
N MET A 875 -4.68 -4.23 28.00
CA MET A 875 -5.66 -3.86 29.03
C MET A 875 -6.36 -5.08 29.62
N SER A 876 -6.71 -6.08 28.79
CA SER A 876 -7.33 -7.33 29.26
C SER A 876 -6.38 -8.22 30.07
N ARG A 877 -5.08 -7.89 30.11
CA ARG A 877 -4.04 -8.52 30.95
C ARG A 877 -3.63 -7.63 32.12
N GLY A 878 -4.32 -6.51 32.33
CA GLY A 878 -4.07 -5.60 33.44
C GLY A 878 -2.91 -4.63 33.22
N ILE A 879 -2.35 -4.54 32.02
CA ILE A 879 -1.30 -3.58 31.67
C ILE A 879 -2.00 -2.31 31.15
N PRO A 880 -1.76 -1.13 31.78
CA PRO A 880 -2.26 0.13 31.25
C PRO A 880 -1.74 0.37 29.83
N ALA A 881 -2.64 0.51 28.86
CA ALA A 881 -2.29 0.82 27.48
C ALA A 881 -3.14 1.96 26.95
N PHE A 882 -2.50 2.84 26.18
CA PHE A 882 -3.07 4.06 25.66
C PHE A 882 -2.82 4.15 24.16
N GLY A 883 -3.85 4.51 23.41
CA GLY A 883 -3.74 4.69 21.97
C GLY A 883 -4.87 5.58 21.52
N ALA A 884 -4.54 6.77 21.04
CA ALA A 884 -5.52 7.62 20.38
C ALA A 884 -5.59 7.20 18.91
N ILE A 885 -6.82 6.94 18.46
CA ILE A 885 -7.11 6.87 17.04
C ILE A 885 -7.06 8.31 16.54
N TRP A 886 -6.01 8.67 15.81
CA TRP A 886 -5.94 9.93 15.07
C TRP A 886 -6.91 9.82 13.90
N ASP A 887 -8.20 10.00 14.19
CA ASP A 887 -9.23 10.15 13.18
C ASP A 887 -9.26 11.64 12.84
N SER A 888 -8.56 12.01 11.77
CA SER A 888 -8.40 13.38 11.27
C SER A 888 -9.69 14.19 11.32
#